data_AF-A0A923KXC8-F1
#
_entry.id   AF-A0A923KXC8-F1
#
_cell.length_a   1.000
_cell.length_b   1.000
_cell.length_c   1.000
_cell.angle_alpha   90.00
_cell.angle_beta   90.00
_cell.angle_gamma   90.00
#
_symmetry.space_group_name_H-M   'P 1'
#
loop_
_entity.id
_entity.type
_entity.pdbx_description
1 polymer ?
#
loop_
_entity_poly.entity_id
_entity_poly.type
_entity_poly.pdbx_seq_one_letter_code
_entity_poly.pdbx_strand_id
1 'polypeptide(L)'
;MRNLQKIDDSELKKKKKKERNFIMKKSVTSILVAFFLFSIVLPTSAWAQMEQVATASTIGVEYRGHVQDYGDSPTDGSWVQSDNQLGTTGESKRIEGFSIRLTGTIPAGASIRYNVHIENEGWQNNPDNITNTYNWKKDGDFAGSEGKSQRVEAIEIVLVDAYGNTLPDYSVQYMVHGENYGWNQGWKADGEIAGTVGLSLRLESIKIKVVETNVDLAAYKAALAVVNKDNYTVDSWAVYQQVVDANVMTGDNTKDEIKAATAKIVAAQRQLARSKNLAAYNTALTAAKEADYTPDTWAVYQVVVDDNVVTLNNTQTEIDAATAEILLAQKDLQKKVNVTEYYSVLAAVREADYTTDSWAAYQKIVAANVVSEANTQVDVDAATAKIIAGQKNMVKKFDFRAYNALLDAAKEENYTTVSWGIYQLVVNANVMTENDTQTAIETAIKNIKAAQIKLVKAGDVSTYDLVVAAANKADYTTVSWAIYQKVLDVNKVTKNNTQTEIDAATTKILAAQPKLVPIGDMSDYTAALAKAKKAENTSASWAIYQKVLDANIVTAASGQTAIDAATAKIVAAQPKLVPLGNTAVYLATLAAYSAKETSYTSASWTAYQNVLKVNVVTADSGQILIDAAVAKIKIAQNLLVPTGILTDYIAALNNVKEADYTSASWAVYQKVVAANVMTNDNSQDQIKTAVKNILAAQAPTKLVKRGTNFDAYTAILAKAPEQDYTVATWTPYKKVLLANLMNKDNSQVQIDAAVLKIQAAQFNLVKKGVTTAYDTALADPLYKLADDWTTKSWATYQAALIANAVTTEDTQSKIDGATKNIKAAQLQLVKGADLEAYIYVRDKYKGREAEFTAKSWADYVAVLYANQVTKDNTQIDVNTAKNNIALAQGKLVSSTDLANFKAAISTYQDNLKTKTADYVGDIAKLATPDSWAAYATWVELYASFNVAGDWTPTSTDVTVLTPQSEVDEKTNRILAAREALVPSAAANLDYTGYKKAREFYSEGYRPIYTVTSFNDYWSVCNEFTIDVPILANQVTINEYTKAINGVKTGLILRAKTATINAFNNEVVKYSSLNTNQKNNVYNLTNWSNYKDSYDKLSLNKTWDPLNNGELEYVTATRTLQDARLALVYASDYTTAPDENIYINTTNVGVQTGTTNIVTAITNYLTGQGFDMTQYTVTFTRKMGDTGLAAISPTGDVTTIGKATVTFTITPSGADATPIVTKEVTLTIS
;
A
#
# COMPACT_ATOMS: atom_id res chain seq x y z
N MET A 1 47.46 -19.06 -24.19
CA MET A 1 48.90 -18.94 -23.85
C MET A 1 49.47 -17.77 -24.63
N ARG A 2 50.18 -16.84 -23.99
CA ARG A 2 50.92 -15.69 -24.58
C ARG A 2 50.07 -14.63 -25.32
N ASN A 3 50.45 -13.35 -25.40
CA ASN A 3 51.30 -12.49 -24.55
C ASN A 3 50.88 -11.02 -24.83
N LEU A 4 50.84 -10.12 -23.84
CA LEU A 4 51.82 -9.04 -23.53
C LEU A 4 52.06 -8.02 -24.68
N GLN A 5 52.41 -6.74 -24.43
CA GLN A 5 53.06 -6.11 -23.26
C GLN A 5 52.53 -4.66 -23.10
N LYS A 6 52.21 -4.19 -21.88
CA LYS A 6 52.99 -3.22 -21.04
C LYS A 6 53.55 -2.00 -21.80
N ILE A 7 53.21 -0.76 -21.41
CA ILE A 7 53.75 -0.02 -20.23
C ILE A 7 55.28 0.13 -20.29
N ASP A 8 55.77 1.36 -20.50
CA ASP A 8 56.40 2.14 -19.44
C ASP A 8 56.36 3.66 -19.75
N ASP A 9 56.19 4.48 -18.72
CA ASP A 9 56.22 5.96 -18.80
C ASP A 9 56.86 6.52 -17.51
N SER A 10 58.08 6.07 -17.26
CA SER A 10 58.81 6.24 -15.99
C SER A 10 59.45 7.62 -15.81
N GLU A 11 59.43 8.48 -16.83
CA GLU A 11 60.01 9.83 -16.78
C GLU A 11 59.21 10.79 -15.89
N LEU A 12 57.87 10.74 -15.94
CA LEU A 12 57.04 11.72 -15.21
C LEU A 12 57.14 11.60 -13.67
N LYS A 13 57.63 10.46 -13.15
CA LYS A 13 57.77 10.22 -11.70
C LYS A 13 59.01 10.86 -11.06
N LYS A 14 60.00 11.32 -11.83
CA LYS A 14 61.20 12.00 -11.28
C LYS A 14 61.01 13.50 -11.03
N LYS A 15 60.10 14.16 -11.75
CA LYS A 15 59.96 15.63 -11.74
C LYS A 15 58.92 16.20 -10.76
N LYS A 16 58.23 15.36 -9.98
CA LYS A 16 57.27 15.79 -8.92
C LYS A 16 57.54 15.21 -7.52
N LYS A 17 58.76 14.70 -7.26
CA LYS A 17 59.22 14.25 -5.93
C LYS A 17 60.35 15.13 -5.37
N LYS A 18 60.26 16.46 -5.54
CA LYS A 18 61.26 17.41 -4.99
C LYS A 18 60.72 18.81 -4.66
N GLU A 19 59.43 18.94 -4.34
CA GLU A 19 58.81 20.26 -4.14
C GLU A 19 57.65 20.26 -3.11
N ARG A 20 57.78 19.49 -2.04
CA ARG A 20 57.01 19.68 -0.79
C ARG A 20 57.95 19.55 0.41
N ASN A 21 57.95 20.59 1.25
CA ASN A 21 58.75 20.85 2.47
C ASN A 21 60.22 21.32 2.26
N PHE A 22 60.68 22.17 3.20
CA PHE A 22 61.96 22.94 3.22
C PHE A 22 62.00 24.10 2.19
N ILE A 23 62.32 25.38 2.47
CA ILE A 23 62.78 26.18 3.65
C ILE A 23 62.09 27.58 3.52
N MET A 24 61.32 28.13 4.47
CA MET A 24 61.67 28.93 5.69
C MET A 24 62.42 30.28 5.48
N LYS A 25 61.99 31.37 6.16
CA LYS A 25 62.68 32.68 6.33
C LYS A 25 62.88 33.49 5.01
N LYS A 26 63.10 34.82 4.98
CA LYS A 26 63.37 35.92 5.96
C LYS A 26 62.97 37.25 5.27
N SER A 27 62.75 38.45 5.84
CA SER A 27 62.11 39.04 7.06
C SER A 27 62.21 40.59 6.91
N VAL A 28 61.99 41.39 7.98
CA VAL A 28 62.33 42.84 8.12
C VAL A 28 61.40 43.77 7.28
N THR A 29 61.02 45.01 7.66
CA THR A 29 61.65 45.99 8.58
C THR A 29 60.63 46.95 9.25
N SER A 30 60.85 47.26 10.54
CA SER A 30 60.45 48.47 11.32
C SER A 30 59.00 48.99 11.30
N ILE A 31 58.33 49.36 12.41
CA ILE A 31 58.73 49.84 13.75
C ILE A 31 59.47 51.19 13.76
N LEU A 32 58.76 52.28 14.04
CA LEU A 32 58.92 53.16 15.22
C LEU A 32 57.70 54.13 15.22
N VAL A 33 56.85 54.20 16.26
CA VAL A 33 57.03 54.86 17.57
C VAL A 33 57.07 56.39 17.48
N ALA A 34 56.08 57.06 18.09
CA ALA A 34 56.29 58.02 19.18
C ALA A 34 54.94 58.48 19.83
N PHE A 35 55.00 58.87 21.10
CA PHE A 35 53.98 59.59 21.91
C PHE A 35 52.61 58.91 22.19
N PHE A 36 52.06 58.93 23.41
CA PHE A 36 52.70 59.04 24.74
C PHE A 36 51.74 58.57 25.88
N LEU A 37 52.37 58.23 27.01
CA LEU A 37 51.93 58.30 28.42
C LEU A 37 50.55 58.97 28.69
N PHE A 38 49.69 58.48 29.58
CA PHE A 38 49.86 57.87 30.93
C PHE A 38 48.53 57.14 31.31
N SER A 39 48.24 56.43 32.42
CA SER A 39 48.90 55.74 33.57
C SER A 39 47.73 55.20 34.46
N ILE A 40 47.80 54.29 35.45
CA ILE A 40 48.78 53.36 36.07
C ILE A 40 47.91 52.22 36.72
N VAL A 41 48.31 51.02 37.16
CA VAL A 41 49.37 50.55 38.09
C VAL A 41 49.92 49.18 37.62
N LEU A 42 51.09 48.78 38.13
CA LEU A 42 51.78 47.48 37.97
C LEU A 42 51.32 46.45 39.06
N PRO A 43 51.88 45.22 39.25
CA PRO A 43 53.05 44.60 38.59
C PRO A 43 52.97 43.08 38.22
N THR A 44 53.99 42.63 37.48
CA THR A 44 54.72 41.32 37.45
C THR A 44 54.14 40.10 38.22
N SER A 45 54.28 38.83 37.80
CA SER A 45 55.20 38.12 36.87
C SER A 45 54.54 36.81 36.34
N ALA A 46 55.13 35.84 35.62
CA ALA A 46 56.52 35.49 35.29
C ALA A 46 56.61 34.66 33.98
N TRP A 47 57.76 34.00 33.72
CA TRP A 47 57.89 32.90 32.74
C TRP A 47 58.15 31.58 33.50
N ALA A 48 57.54 30.49 33.04
CA ALA A 48 57.87 29.12 33.43
C ALA A 48 57.92 28.23 32.17
N GLN A 49 58.64 27.11 32.24
CA GLN A 49 58.92 26.27 31.07
C GLN A 49 57.67 25.53 30.57
N MET A 50 57.52 25.46 29.25
CA MET A 50 56.62 24.51 28.59
C MET A 50 57.23 23.11 28.67
N GLU A 51 56.98 22.40 29.77
CA GLU A 51 57.20 20.97 29.82
C GLU A 51 56.09 20.27 29.00
N GLN A 52 56.49 19.35 28.12
CA GLN A 52 55.56 18.66 27.24
C GLN A 52 54.84 17.55 28.01
N VAL A 53 53.79 17.90 28.75
CA VAL A 53 52.90 16.93 29.40
C VAL A 53 52.33 16.03 28.30
N ALA A 54 52.71 14.74 28.33
CA ALA A 54 52.16 13.74 27.43
C ALA A 54 50.69 13.52 27.79
N THR A 55 49.79 14.02 26.95
CA THR A 55 48.35 13.73 27.04
C THR A 55 48.16 12.23 26.91
N ALA A 56 47.74 11.57 27.99
CA ALA A 56 47.44 10.14 27.98
C ALA A 56 46.38 9.86 26.91
N SER A 57 46.63 8.88 26.03
CA SER A 57 45.64 8.48 25.03
C SER A 57 44.39 7.99 25.76
N THR A 58 43.21 8.51 25.39
CA THR A 58 41.92 7.94 25.80
C THR A 58 41.84 6.46 25.40
N ILE A 59 40.95 5.70 26.03
CA ILE A 59 40.69 4.32 25.61
C ILE A 59 40.26 4.29 24.13
N GLY A 60 40.75 3.30 23.40
CA GLY A 60 40.43 3.08 21.99
C GLY A 60 40.34 1.60 21.66
N VAL A 61 40.21 1.31 20.37
CA VAL A 61 40.17 -0.04 19.82
C VAL A 61 40.95 -0.09 18.51
N GLU A 62 41.61 -1.22 18.26
CA GLU A 62 42.21 -1.54 16.96
C GLU A 62 41.91 -2.99 16.57
N TYR A 63 41.85 -3.25 15.26
CA TYR A 63 41.34 -4.51 14.71
C TYR A 63 42.03 -4.89 13.40
N ARG A 64 42.04 -6.19 13.10
CA ARG A 64 42.53 -6.77 11.84
C ARG A 64 41.72 -8.02 11.52
N GLY A 65 41.79 -8.52 10.29
CA GLY A 65 41.00 -9.69 9.90
C GLY A 65 41.42 -10.30 8.58
N HIS A 66 40.99 -11.54 8.34
CA HIS A 66 41.33 -12.30 7.14
C HIS A 66 40.29 -12.05 6.04
N VAL A 67 40.72 -11.53 4.90
CA VAL A 67 39.85 -11.13 3.77
C VAL A 67 40.12 -12.05 2.58
N GLN A 68 39.05 -12.57 1.97
CA GLN A 68 39.16 -13.48 0.82
C GLN A 68 40.06 -12.92 -0.29
N ASP A 69 40.94 -13.77 -0.81
CA ASP A 69 41.94 -13.51 -1.86
C ASP A 69 43.03 -12.48 -1.50
N TYR A 70 42.88 -11.70 -0.42
CA TYR A 70 43.85 -10.71 0.05
C TYR A 70 44.65 -11.18 1.29
N GLY A 71 44.12 -12.15 2.04
CA GLY A 71 44.74 -12.70 3.25
C GLY A 71 44.54 -11.79 4.47
N ASP A 72 45.51 -11.79 5.38
CA ASP A 72 45.48 -10.91 6.55
C ASP A 72 45.49 -9.43 6.12
N SER A 73 44.51 -8.68 6.62
CA SER A 73 44.33 -7.26 6.38
C SER A 73 44.38 -6.50 7.71
N PRO A 74 45.28 -5.51 7.88
CA PRO A 74 46.26 -4.99 6.90
C PRO A 74 47.40 -5.97 6.55
N THR A 75 47.83 -5.96 5.28
CA THR A 75 48.81 -6.90 4.70
C THR A 75 50.26 -6.70 5.14
N ASP A 76 50.55 -5.65 5.92
CA ASP A 76 51.82 -5.43 6.60
C ASP A 76 51.82 -5.98 8.05
N GLY A 77 50.72 -6.58 8.50
CA GLY A 77 50.54 -7.13 9.84
C GLY A 77 50.20 -6.09 10.92
N SER A 78 49.96 -4.83 10.53
CA SER A 78 49.49 -3.77 11.43
C SER A 78 48.02 -3.97 11.86
N TRP A 79 47.42 -2.95 12.49
CA TRP A 79 46.04 -2.98 12.98
C TRP A 79 45.30 -1.72 12.53
N VAL A 80 44.09 -1.89 12.01
CA VAL A 80 43.15 -0.81 11.67
C VAL A 80 42.72 -0.11 12.95
N GLN A 81 42.97 1.20 13.03
CA GLN A 81 42.63 2.02 14.19
C GLN A 81 41.12 2.35 14.22
N SER A 82 40.60 2.64 15.42
CA SER A 82 39.21 3.08 15.68
C SER A 82 38.56 3.92 14.56
N ASP A 83 37.30 3.58 14.22
CA ASP A 83 36.47 4.11 13.13
C ASP A 83 37.05 4.02 11.69
N ASN A 84 38.20 3.39 11.46
CA ASN A 84 38.69 3.14 10.09
C ASN A 84 38.13 1.84 9.52
N GLN A 85 38.14 1.71 8.19
CA GLN A 85 37.55 0.55 7.52
C GLN A 85 38.51 -0.65 7.51
N LEU A 86 38.03 -1.80 7.99
CA LEU A 86 38.65 -3.11 7.76
C LEU A 86 37.79 -3.91 6.76
N GLY A 87 38.41 -4.50 5.73
CA GLY A 87 37.71 -5.26 4.67
C GLY A 87 37.60 -4.48 3.35
N THR A 88 36.55 -4.76 2.57
CA THR A 88 36.29 -4.15 1.25
C THR A 88 34.84 -3.69 1.11
N THR A 89 34.57 -2.77 0.18
CA THR A 89 33.20 -2.34 -0.17
C THR A 89 33.01 -2.47 -1.68
N GLY A 90 32.12 -3.37 -2.11
CA GLY A 90 31.80 -3.55 -3.53
C GLY A 90 32.81 -4.37 -4.35
N GLU A 91 33.81 -4.98 -3.70
CA GLU A 91 34.76 -5.93 -4.34
C GLU A 91 34.33 -7.41 -4.17
N SER A 92 33.19 -7.65 -3.51
CA SER A 92 32.61 -8.97 -3.24
C SER A 92 33.54 -9.95 -2.49
N LYS A 93 34.46 -9.43 -1.66
CA LYS A 93 35.32 -10.25 -0.79
C LYS A 93 34.69 -10.43 0.58
N ARG A 94 34.50 -11.69 1.00
CA ARG A 94 34.10 -12.00 2.39
C ARG A 94 35.24 -11.72 3.36
N ILE A 95 34.88 -11.44 4.61
CA ILE A 95 35.77 -11.62 5.77
C ILE A 95 35.56 -13.02 6.34
N GLU A 96 36.65 -13.70 6.68
CA GLU A 96 36.67 -15.07 7.22
C GLU A 96 36.92 -15.11 8.75
N GLY A 97 37.47 -14.02 9.30
CA GLY A 97 37.61 -13.81 10.74
C GLY A 97 38.32 -12.51 11.13
N PHE A 98 38.33 -12.22 12.43
CA PHE A 98 38.78 -10.97 13.04
C PHE A 98 39.63 -11.20 14.30
N SER A 99 40.52 -10.26 14.58
CA SER A 99 41.12 -9.99 15.90
C SER A 99 40.82 -8.55 16.28
N ILE A 100 40.35 -8.29 17.50
CA ILE A 100 39.94 -6.96 17.99
C ILE A 100 40.52 -6.76 19.39
N ARG A 101 41.18 -5.63 19.68
CA ARG A 101 41.75 -5.36 21.01
C ARG A 101 41.65 -3.89 21.41
N LEU A 102 41.65 -3.64 22.72
CA LEU A 102 41.67 -2.29 23.27
C LEU A 102 43.05 -1.62 23.13
N THR A 103 43.05 -0.29 23.05
CA THR A 103 44.24 0.56 22.96
C THR A 103 44.12 1.78 23.88
N GLY A 104 45.22 2.54 24.01
CA GLY A 104 45.27 3.75 24.84
C GLY A 104 45.29 3.44 26.35
N THR A 105 44.68 4.31 27.15
CA THR A 105 44.59 4.14 28.61
C THR A 105 43.44 3.21 28.96
N ILE A 106 43.71 1.91 28.97
CA ILE A 106 42.72 0.86 29.26
C ILE A 106 42.43 0.83 30.78
N PRO A 107 41.16 0.95 31.23
CA PRO A 107 40.79 0.81 32.63
C PRO A 107 41.17 -0.56 33.21
N ALA A 108 41.49 -0.62 34.49
CA ALA A 108 42.01 -1.83 35.12
C ALA A 108 41.01 -3.01 35.04
N GLY A 109 41.36 -4.04 34.27
CA GLY A 109 40.52 -5.22 34.05
C GLY A 109 39.47 -5.08 32.94
N ALA A 110 39.44 -3.96 32.21
CA ALA A 110 38.60 -3.82 31.02
C ALA A 110 39.04 -4.81 29.92
N SER A 111 38.07 -5.40 29.23
CA SER A 111 38.24 -6.42 28.20
C SER A 111 37.22 -6.20 27.08
N ILE A 112 37.66 -6.28 25.81
CA ILE A 112 36.76 -6.29 24.65
C ILE A 112 36.53 -7.72 24.20
N ARG A 113 35.27 -8.17 24.20
CA ARG A 113 34.89 -9.56 23.85
C ARG A 113 33.94 -9.58 22.65
N TYR A 114 34.04 -10.61 21.84
CA TYR A 114 33.32 -10.71 20.56
C TYR A 114 32.98 -12.16 20.18
N ASN A 115 31.84 -12.30 19.52
CA ASN A 115 31.24 -13.54 19.04
C ASN A 115 30.90 -13.38 17.55
N VAL A 116 31.01 -14.44 16.75
CA VAL A 116 30.77 -14.40 15.30
C VAL A 116 29.92 -15.56 14.82
N HIS A 117 29.06 -15.30 13.84
CA HIS A 117 28.31 -16.30 13.09
C HIS A 117 29.06 -16.67 11.82
N ILE A 118 29.43 -17.95 11.68
CA ILE A 118 30.23 -18.48 10.58
C ILE A 118 29.35 -19.39 9.71
N GLU A 119 29.48 -19.25 8.39
CA GLU A 119 28.86 -20.13 7.41
C GLU A 119 29.06 -21.62 7.77
N ASN A 120 27.97 -22.38 7.83
CA ASN A 120 27.92 -23.81 8.14
C ASN A 120 28.41 -24.23 9.55
N GLU A 121 28.90 -23.32 10.41
CA GLU A 121 29.24 -23.61 11.81
C GLU A 121 28.30 -22.92 12.82
N GLY A 122 27.62 -21.85 12.41
CA GLY A 122 26.73 -21.08 13.27
C GLY A 122 27.47 -20.06 14.13
N TRP A 123 26.85 -19.64 15.24
CA TRP A 123 27.53 -18.80 16.24
C TRP A 123 28.57 -19.60 17.02
N GLN A 124 29.77 -19.02 17.24
CA GLN A 124 30.82 -19.66 18.05
C GLN A 124 30.44 -19.82 19.54
N ASN A 125 29.56 -18.97 20.05
CA ASN A 125 28.93 -19.05 21.39
C ASN A 125 27.45 -18.65 21.29
N ASN A 126 26.63 -19.00 22.29
CA ASN A 126 25.22 -18.58 22.31
C ASN A 126 25.09 -17.03 22.33
N PRO A 127 24.46 -16.39 21.32
CA PRO A 127 24.26 -14.94 21.28
C PRO A 127 23.32 -14.43 22.39
N ASP A 128 22.26 -15.20 22.71
CA ASP A 128 21.21 -14.80 23.64
C ASP A 128 21.69 -14.66 25.11
N ASN A 129 22.96 -14.98 25.38
CA ASN A 129 23.57 -14.97 26.72
C ASN A 129 24.73 -13.96 26.82
N ILE A 130 24.44 -12.70 26.47
CA ILE A 130 25.35 -11.55 26.61
C ILE A 130 25.87 -11.37 28.06
N THR A 131 25.15 -11.84 29.07
CA THR A 131 25.58 -11.81 30.48
C THR A 131 26.63 -12.88 30.83
N ASN A 132 26.94 -13.81 29.92
CA ASN A 132 28.00 -14.82 30.10
C ASN A 132 28.96 -14.89 28.89
N THR A 133 29.59 -13.75 28.59
CA THR A 133 30.60 -13.62 27.52
C THR A 133 31.96 -14.27 27.84
N TYR A 134 32.07 -15.10 28.88
CA TYR A 134 33.37 -15.64 29.33
C TYR A 134 34.05 -16.60 28.33
N ASN A 135 33.28 -17.24 27.45
CA ASN A 135 33.77 -18.12 26.39
C ASN A 135 33.91 -17.42 25.03
N TRP A 136 33.56 -16.13 24.95
CA TRP A 136 33.72 -15.32 23.73
C TRP A 136 35.21 -15.04 23.48
N LYS A 137 35.57 -14.78 22.23
CA LYS A 137 36.94 -14.35 21.87
C LYS A 137 37.17 -12.94 22.39
N LYS A 138 38.41 -12.60 22.74
CA LYS A 138 38.70 -11.30 23.37
C LYS A 138 40.10 -10.78 23.12
N ASP A 139 40.26 -9.47 23.29
CA ASP A 139 41.55 -8.79 23.50
C ASP A 139 42.68 -9.14 22.50
N GLY A 140 42.31 -9.49 21.25
CA GLY A 140 43.22 -9.85 20.16
C GLY A 140 43.12 -11.29 19.66
N ASP A 141 42.43 -12.19 20.36
CA ASP A 141 42.16 -13.57 19.92
C ASP A 141 41.48 -13.61 18.54
N PHE A 142 41.77 -14.62 17.73
CA PHE A 142 41.09 -14.79 16.44
C PHE A 142 39.68 -15.38 16.63
N ALA A 143 38.68 -14.73 16.02
CA ALA A 143 37.28 -15.15 15.92
C ALA A 143 36.90 -15.31 14.44
N GLY A 144 36.44 -16.49 14.04
CA GLY A 144 36.20 -16.82 12.62
C GLY A 144 36.71 -18.21 12.27
N SER A 145 36.89 -18.46 10.96
CA SER A 145 37.42 -19.69 10.40
C SER A 145 38.81 -19.47 9.79
N GLU A 146 39.83 -20.15 10.29
CA GLU A 146 41.18 -20.10 9.70
C GLU A 146 41.35 -21.29 8.73
N GLY A 147 41.76 -21.02 7.48
CA GLY A 147 42.03 -22.04 6.46
C GLY A 147 40.82 -22.79 5.89
N LYS A 148 39.61 -22.61 6.44
CA LYS A 148 38.39 -23.31 6.00
C LYS A 148 37.63 -22.63 4.85
N SER A 149 37.98 -21.38 4.49
CA SER A 149 37.33 -20.58 3.44
C SER A 149 35.85 -20.23 3.67
N GLN A 150 35.36 -20.22 4.91
CA GLN A 150 33.98 -19.86 5.25
C GLN A 150 33.85 -18.35 5.52
N ARG A 151 32.68 -17.77 5.20
CA ARG A 151 32.37 -16.36 5.55
C ARG A 151 31.96 -16.21 7.01
N VAL A 152 32.25 -15.05 7.58
CA VAL A 152 31.46 -14.49 8.69
C VAL A 152 30.20 -13.83 8.11
N GLU A 153 29.07 -14.04 8.78
CA GLU A 153 27.73 -13.54 8.39
C GLU A 153 27.18 -12.52 9.39
N ALA A 154 27.59 -12.62 10.67
CA ALA A 154 27.23 -11.68 11.74
C ALA A 154 28.29 -11.65 12.86
N ILE A 155 28.27 -10.57 13.66
CA ILE A 155 29.19 -10.32 14.78
C ILE A 155 28.47 -9.59 15.93
N GLU A 156 28.90 -9.88 17.16
CA GLU A 156 28.53 -9.19 18.40
C GLU A 156 29.83 -8.75 19.10
N ILE A 157 29.84 -7.57 19.73
CA ILE A 157 31.02 -7.03 20.44
C ILE A 157 30.57 -6.31 21.71
N VAL A 158 31.20 -6.61 22.85
CA VAL A 158 30.94 -5.99 24.16
C VAL A 158 32.22 -5.47 24.82
N LEU A 159 32.09 -4.41 25.61
CA LEU A 159 33.09 -4.01 26.60
C LEU A 159 32.65 -4.52 27.97
N VAL A 160 33.55 -5.18 28.69
CA VAL A 160 33.27 -5.65 30.04
C VAL A 160 34.39 -5.35 31.03
N ASP A 161 34.03 -5.33 32.31
CA ASP A 161 34.94 -5.19 33.44
C ASP A 161 35.64 -6.52 33.81
N ALA A 162 36.42 -6.49 34.90
CA ALA A 162 37.13 -7.65 35.44
C ALA A 162 36.22 -8.81 35.86
N TYR A 163 34.93 -8.55 36.07
CA TYR A 163 33.91 -9.50 36.53
C TYR A 163 32.96 -9.93 35.41
N GLY A 164 33.11 -9.40 34.20
CA GLY A 164 32.27 -9.72 33.03
C GLY A 164 30.98 -8.90 32.93
N ASN A 165 30.78 -7.88 33.78
CA ASN A 165 29.68 -6.92 33.61
C ASN A 165 30.03 -5.91 32.51
N THR A 166 29.03 -5.27 31.88
CA THR A 166 29.26 -4.16 30.95
C THR A 166 30.16 -3.08 31.57
N LEU A 167 31.19 -2.65 30.84
CA LEU A 167 32.17 -1.68 31.32
C LEU A 167 31.50 -0.30 31.58
N PRO A 168 31.50 0.23 32.81
CA PRO A 168 30.91 1.54 33.10
C PRO A 168 31.70 2.68 32.45
N ASP A 169 31.04 3.83 32.26
CA ASP A 169 31.55 5.06 31.63
C ASP A 169 32.00 4.91 30.15
N TYR A 170 31.82 3.75 29.51
CA TYR A 170 32.16 3.51 28.09
C TYR A 170 31.11 2.67 27.34
N SER A 171 31.18 2.67 26.01
CA SER A 171 30.36 1.86 25.08
C SER A 171 31.18 1.51 23.83
N VAL A 172 31.04 0.30 23.29
CA VAL A 172 31.60 -0.08 21.99
C VAL A 172 30.53 0.01 20.91
N GLN A 173 30.84 0.75 19.85
CA GLN A 173 29.98 0.90 18.67
C GLN A 173 30.67 0.27 17.45
N TYR A 174 29.91 -0.47 16.66
CA TYR A 174 30.40 -1.13 15.45
C TYR A 174 29.36 -1.10 14.33
N MET A 175 29.81 -1.09 13.08
CA MET A 175 28.94 -1.20 11.91
C MET A 175 29.59 -2.11 10.87
N VAL A 176 28.77 -2.83 10.10
CA VAL A 176 29.23 -3.80 9.09
C VAL A 176 28.72 -3.44 7.69
N HIS A 177 29.53 -3.76 6.67
CA HIS A 177 29.12 -3.78 5.28
C HIS A 177 28.81 -5.21 4.89
N GLY A 178 27.55 -5.55 4.63
CA GLY A 178 27.15 -6.88 4.19
C GLY A 178 26.78 -6.96 2.71
N GLU A 179 26.83 -8.17 2.17
CA GLU A 179 26.36 -8.46 0.81
C GLU A 179 24.88 -8.07 0.63
N ASN A 180 24.56 -7.44 -0.51
CA ASN A 180 23.23 -6.98 -0.92
C ASN A 180 22.55 -5.90 -0.05
N TYR A 181 23.02 -5.59 1.16
CA TYR A 181 22.50 -4.48 2.00
C TYR A 181 23.54 -3.42 2.37
N GLY A 182 24.83 -3.64 2.13
CA GLY A 182 25.90 -2.68 2.41
C GLY A 182 25.94 -2.23 3.87
N TRP A 183 26.11 -0.93 4.11
CA TRP A 183 26.15 -0.33 5.44
C TRP A 183 24.75 -0.06 6.06
N ASN A 184 23.65 -0.49 5.42
CA ASN A 184 22.29 -0.02 5.76
C ASN A 184 21.76 -0.42 7.16
N GLN A 185 22.47 -1.29 7.88
CA GLN A 185 22.12 -1.62 9.28
C GLN A 185 22.55 -0.54 10.29
N GLY A 186 23.39 0.43 9.89
CA GLY A 186 23.87 1.51 10.75
C GLY A 186 24.87 1.05 11.83
N TRP A 187 25.02 1.87 12.86
CA TRP A 187 25.82 1.53 14.05
C TRP A 187 25.00 0.66 15.00
N LYS A 188 25.65 -0.40 15.49
CA LYS A 188 25.26 -1.28 16.59
C LYS A 188 26.11 -0.99 17.81
N ALA A 189 25.57 -1.24 19.01
CA ALA A 189 26.29 -1.03 20.26
C ALA A 189 26.23 -2.25 21.19
N ASP A 190 27.28 -2.42 22.00
CA ASP A 190 27.31 -3.22 23.23
C ASP A 190 26.56 -4.57 23.16
N GLY A 191 26.88 -5.38 22.15
CA GLY A 191 26.37 -6.74 21.96
C GLY A 191 25.16 -6.88 21.04
N GLU A 192 24.61 -5.80 20.48
CA GLU A 192 23.62 -5.91 19.39
C GLU A 192 24.21 -6.66 18.17
N ILE A 193 23.47 -7.60 17.60
CA ILE A 193 23.89 -8.32 16.39
C ILE A 193 24.05 -7.35 15.21
N ALA A 194 25.26 -7.31 14.65
CA ALA A 194 25.57 -6.67 13.38
C ALA A 194 25.80 -7.73 12.30
N GLY A 195 25.04 -7.70 11.22
CA GLY A 195 25.05 -8.72 10.16
C GLY A 195 23.71 -9.44 10.03
N THR A 196 23.73 -10.67 9.49
CA THR A 196 22.51 -11.46 9.26
C THR A 196 22.72 -12.94 9.57
N VAL A 197 21.90 -13.48 10.48
CA VAL A 197 21.85 -14.91 10.79
C VAL A 197 20.91 -15.62 9.81
N GLY A 198 21.32 -16.77 9.26
CA GLY A 198 20.46 -17.64 8.45
C GLY A 198 20.11 -17.16 7.03
N LEU A 199 20.49 -15.93 6.63
CA LEU A 199 20.26 -15.40 5.27
C LEU A 199 21.41 -15.68 4.28
N SER A 200 22.48 -16.34 4.73
CA SER A 200 23.65 -16.72 3.91
C SER A 200 24.41 -15.56 3.25
N LEU A 201 24.32 -14.33 3.79
CA LEU A 201 25.00 -13.14 3.28
C LEU A 201 26.34 -12.95 4.00
N ARG A 202 27.41 -12.67 3.25
CA ARG A 202 28.75 -12.37 3.84
C ARG A 202 28.81 -10.97 4.45
N LEU A 203 29.63 -10.82 5.49
CA LEU A 203 30.26 -9.55 5.81
C LEU A 203 31.45 -9.31 4.85
N GLU A 204 31.54 -8.11 4.32
CA GLU A 204 32.63 -7.64 3.45
C GLU A 204 33.54 -6.63 4.15
N SER A 205 32.99 -5.87 5.12
CA SER A 205 33.72 -4.85 5.87
C SER A 205 33.16 -4.61 7.27
N ILE A 206 33.98 -4.03 8.16
CA ILE A 206 33.59 -3.57 9.50
C ILE A 206 34.27 -2.22 9.84
N LYS A 207 33.63 -1.47 10.74
CA LYS A 207 34.21 -0.37 11.54
C LYS A 207 33.86 -0.61 13.01
N ILE A 208 34.77 -0.29 13.92
CA ILE A 208 34.60 -0.40 15.38
C ILE A 208 35.20 0.84 16.05
N LYS A 209 34.56 1.37 17.09
CA LYS A 209 35.05 2.47 17.93
C LYS A 209 34.57 2.31 19.39
N VAL A 210 35.27 2.94 20.32
CA VAL A 210 34.84 3.09 21.72
C VAL A 210 34.47 4.55 21.96
N VAL A 211 33.42 4.80 22.74
CA VAL A 211 32.96 6.13 23.15
C VAL A 211 32.72 6.19 24.66
N GLU A 212 32.87 7.36 25.27
CA GLU A 212 32.51 7.59 26.68
C GLU A 212 30.98 7.67 26.86
N THR A 213 30.48 7.17 27.98
CA THR A 213 29.07 7.27 28.37
C THR A 213 28.93 8.14 29.63
N ASN A 214 28.21 9.26 29.49
CA ASN A 214 28.09 10.26 30.55
C ASN A 214 27.06 9.84 31.62
N VAL A 215 27.46 8.95 32.52
CA VAL A 215 26.62 8.41 33.60
C VAL A 215 26.13 9.50 34.58
N ASP A 216 26.92 10.55 34.80
CA ASP A 216 26.55 11.67 35.67
C ASP A 216 25.40 12.49 35.06
N LEU A 217 25.30 12.59 33.73
CA LEU A 217 24.14 13.19 33.06
C LEU A 217 22.86 12.37 33.26
N ALA A 218 22.96 11.04 33.40
CA ALA A 218 21.83 10.20 33.78
C ALA A 218 21.42 10.44 35.25
N ALA A 219 22.38 10.60 36.16
CA ALA A 219 22.11 10.96 37.56
C ALA A 219 21.46 12.37 37.70
N TYR A 220 21.92 13.35 36.92
CA TYR A 220 21.30 14.68 36.83
C TYR A 220 19.84 14.61 36.36
N LYS A 221 19.57 13.87 35.27
CA LYS A 221 18.21 13.66 34.74
C LYS A 221 17.31 12.94 35.73
N ALA A 222 17.84 11.93 36.44
CA ALA A 222 17.11 11.23 37.49
C ALA A 222 16.76 12.15 38.67
N ALA A 223 17.69 13.03 39.10
CA ALA A 223 17.44 13.98 40.17
C ALA A 223 16.28 14.94 39.86
N LEU A 224 16.18 15.45 38.62
CA LEU A 224 15.07 16.32 38.21
C LEU A 224 13.70 15.65 38.32
N ALA A 225 13.61 14.34 38.09
CA ALA A 225 12.37 13.57 38.07
C ALA A 225 11.80 13.21 39.47
N VAL A 226 12.52 13.52 40.55
CA VAL A 226 12.14 13.12 41.93
C VAL A 226 10.91 13.86 42.46
N VAL A 227 10.57 15.04 41.93
CA VAL A 227 9.55 15.93 42.49
C VAL A 227 8.48 16.32 41.46
N ASN A 228 7.20 16.22 41.87
CA ASN A 228 6.05 16.64 41.07
C ASN A 228 5.48 17.96 41.63
N LYS A 229 5.25 18.93 40.75
CA LYS A 229 4.70 20.27 41.02
C LYS A 229 3.43 20.26 41.88
N ASP A 230 2.50 19.36 41.58
CA ASP A 230 1.14 19.40 42.17
C ASP A 230 1.12 19.07 43.68
N ASN A 231 2.21 18.47 44.20
CA ASN A 231 2.36 18.11 45.61
C ASN A 231 2.89 19.26 46.50
N TYR A 232 3.20 20.43 45.93
CA TYR A 232 3.90 21.51 46.62
C TYR A 232 3.25 22.89 46.41
N THR A 233 3.57 23.86 47.27
CA THR A 233 3.08 25.24 47.17
C THR A 233 3.70 25.96 45.98
N VAL A 234 2.92 26.85 45.35
CA VAL A 234 3.34 27.62 44.16
C VAL A 234 4.66 28.37 44.40
N ASP A 235 4.80 29.02 45.55
CA ASP A 235 5.98 29.83 45.88
C ASP A 235 7.24 28.97 46.05
N SER A 236 7.14 27.85 46.77
CA SER A 236 8.28 26.94 46.95
C SER A 236 8.67 26.25 45.64
N TRP A 237 7.70 25.93 44.79
CA TRP A 237 7.97 25.41 43.45
C TRP A 237 8.64 26.45 42.53
N ALA A 238 8.23 27.72 42.59
CA ALA A 238 8.85 28.79 41.80
C ALA A 238 10.34 28.96 42.15
N VAL A 239 10.68 28.91 43.45
CA VAL A 239 12.08 28.94 43.92
C VAL A 239 12.85 27.70 43.48
N TYR A 240 12.24 26.51 43.52
CA TYR A 240 12.87 25.29 42.98
C TYR A 240 13.16 25.40 41.48
N GLN A 241 12.19 25.88 40.69
CA GLN A 241 12.32 26.01 39.24
C GLN A 241 13.46 26.97 38.85
N GLN A 242 13.63 28.08 39.56
CA GLN A 242 14.77 28.99 39.33
C GLN A 242 16.13 28.30 39.51
N VAL A 243 16.25 27.33 40.42
CA VAL A 243 17.48 26.54 40.59
C VAL A 243 17.64 25.48 39.50
N VAL A 244 16.54 24.93 38.97
CA VAL A 244 16.56 24.05 37.78
C VAL A 244 17.07 24.81 36.56
N ASP A 245 16.43 25.94 36.24
CA ASP A 245 16.69 26.72 35.02
C ASP A 245 18.11 27.30 35.01
N ALA A 246 18.66 27.65 36.19
CA ALA A 246 20.02 28.14 36.34
C ALA A 246 21.12 27.05 36.31
N ASN A 247 20.77 25.76 36.18
CA ASN A 247 21.72 24.64 36.23
C ASN A 247 21.46 23.56 35.17
N VAL A 248 20.92 23.95 34.02
CA VAL A 248 20.68 23.05 32.87
C VAL A 248 21.98 22.45 32.34
N MET A 249 22.03 21.11 32.26
CA MET A 249 23.18 20.33 31.77
C MET A 249 22.87 19.58 30.47
N THR A 250 23.88 19.42 29.62
CA THR A 250 23.83 18.80 28.30
C THR A 250 24.84 17.65 28.17
N GLY A 251 24.93 17.03 26.98
CA GLY A 251 25.95 16.01 26.69
C GLY A 251 27.38 16.53 26.68
N ASP A 252 27.56 17.82 26.38
CA ASP A 252 28.86 18.47 26.19
C ASP A 252 29.45 19.04 27.50
N ASN A 253 28.70 18.95 28.61
CA ASN A 253 29.15 19.43 29.92
C ASN A 253 30.08 18.43 30.62
N THR A 254 31.03 18.95 31.39
CA THR A 254 32.01 18.13 32.11
C THR A 254 31.39 17.38 33.29
N LYS A 255 31.99 16.24 33.64
CA LYS A 255 31.56 15.37 34.74
C LYS A 255 31.37 16.11 36.07
N ASP A 256 32.19 17.13 36.35
CA ASP A 256 32.13 17.87 37.61
C ASP A 256 31.15 19.07 37.57
N GLU A 257 30.92 19.69 36.42
CA GLU A 257 29.80 20.65 36.24
C GLU A 257 28.46 19.95 36.47
N ILE A 258 28.28 18.75 35.92
CA ILE A 258 27.04 17.96 36.03
C ILE A 258 26.79 17.53 37.48
N LYS A 259 27.83 17.11 38.22
CA LYS A 259 27.73 16.85 39.66
C LYS A 259 27.38 18.11 40.46
N ALA A 260 28.02 19.25 40.15
CA ALA A 260 27.76 20.52 40.83
C ALA A 260 26.33 21.02 40.58
N ALA A 261 25.81 20.85 39.36
CA ALA A 261 24.41 21.09 39.03
C ALA A 261 23.48 20.17 39.84
N THR A 262 23.69 18.86 39.77
CA THR A 262 22.89 17.85 40.49
C THR A 262 22.81 18.12 42.00
N ALA A 263 23.93 18.51 42.62
CA ALA A 263 23.98 18.86 44.04
C ALA A 263 23.08 20.06 44.39
N LYS A 264 22.98 21.07 43.52
CA LYS A 264 22.09 22.23 43.70
C LYS A 264 20.62 21.86 43.52
N ILE A 265 20.29 21.04 42.53
CA ILE A 265 18.92 20.51 42.32
C ILE A 265 18.45 19.81 43.61
N VAL A 266 19.25 18.87 44.13
CA VAL A 266 18.93 18.10 45.34
C VAL A 266 18.90 18.98 46.60
N ALA A 267 19.67 20.08 46.65
CA ALA A 267 19.59 21.05 47.73
C ALA A 267 18.27 21.86 47.70
N ALA A 268 17.83 22.29 46.51
CA ALA A 268 16.59 23.05 46.33
C ALA A 268 15.34 22.20 46.58
N GLN A 269 15.36 20.90 46.24
CA GLN A 269 14.27 19.97 46.55
C GLN A 269 13.95 19.88 48.06
N ARG A 270 14.94 20.09 48.92
CA ARG A 270 14.75 20.10 50.39
C ARG A 270 14.05 21.36 50.92
N GLN A 271 13.78 22.36 50.07
CA GLN A 271 13.07 23.60 50.42
C GLN A 271 11.60 23.61 49.93
N LEU A 272 11.14 22.53 49.29
CA LEU A 272 9.76 22.40 48.80
C LEU A 272 8.77 22.15 49.95
N ALA A 273 7.70 22.94 50.01
CA ALA A 273 6.66 22.87 51.04
C ALA A 273 5.36 22.26 50.48
N ARG A 274 4.72 21.32 51.20
CA ARG A 274 3.57 20.54 50.70
C ARG A 274 2.23 21.29 50.73
N SER A 275 1.34 20.95 49.80
CA SER A 275 -0.07 21.36 49.74
C SER A 275 -0.97 20.54 50.70
N LYS A 276 -2.17 21.08 51.02
CA LYS A 276 -3.17 20.48 51.95
C LYS A 276 -4.26 19.70 51.19
N ASN A 277 -5.10 18.93 51.90
CA ASN A 277 -6.02 17.96 51.29
C ASN A 277 -7.51 18.36 51.37
N LEU A 278 -8.15 18.55 50.21
CA LEU A 278 -9.59 18.87 50.06
C LEU A 278 -10.44 17.67 49.56
N ALA A 279 -9.88 16.46 49.44
CA ALA A 279 -10.57 15.34 48.80
C ALA A 279 -11.91 14.96 49.47
N ALA A 280 -11.98 14.99 50.80
CA ALA A 280 -13.23 14.69 51.53
C ALA A 280 -14.30 15.78 51.32
N TYR A 281 -13.90 17.05 51.42
CA TYR A 281 -14.75 18.21 51.19
C TYR A 281 -15.38 18.21 49.78
N ASN A 282 -14.56 18.02 48.74
CA ASN A 282 -15.02 17.93 47.35
C ASN A 282 -15.95 16.71 47.11
N THR A 283 -15.73 15.62 47.85
CA THR A 283 -16.59 14.42 47.81
C THR A 283 -17.95 14.70 48.44
N ALA A 284 -18.00 15.45 49.55
CA ALA A 284 -19.25 15.87 50.17
C ALA A 284 -20.07 16.76 49.23
N LEU A 285 -19.47 17.83 48.68
CA LEU A 285 -20.14 18.76 47.75
C LEU A 285 -20.77 18.07 46.52
N THR A 286 -20.11 17.05 45.98
CA THR A 286 -20.56 16.39 44.74
C THR A 286 -21.59 15.27 44.94
N ALA A 287 -21.99 14.98 46.19
CA ALA A 287 -22.92 13.89 46.52
C ALA A 287 -24.41 14.23 46.30
N ALA A 288 -24.79 15.51 46.32
CA ALA A 288 -26.16 15.99 46.15
C ALA A 288 -26.32 16.85 44.87
N LYS A 289 -27.52 16.89 44.27
CA LYS A 289 -27.78 17.59 42.99
C LYS A 289 -29.16 18.22 42.94
N GLU A 290 -29.24 19.49 42.56
CA GLU A 290 -30.48 20.27 42.41
C GLU A 290 -31.56 19.60 41.54
N ALA A 291 -31.15 18.80 40.55
CA ALA A 291 -32.06 18.05 39.71
C ALA A 291 -32.97 17.10 40.52
N ASP A 292 -32.46 16.52 41.61
CA ASP A 292 -33.09 15.42 42.35
C ASP A 292 -33.99 15.89 43.53
N TYR A 293 -33.86 17.15 43.98
CA TYR A 293 -34.42 17.66 45.24
C TYR A 293 -35.31 18.92 45.08
N THR A 294 -36.29 19.12 45.98
CA THR A 294 -37.24 20.23 45.89
C THR A 294 -36.55 21.59 46.01
N PRO A 295 -36.96 22.64 45.25
CA PRO A 295 -36.31 23.95 45.29
C PRO A 295 -36.20 24.53 46.69
N ASP A 296 -37.24 24.38 47.52
CA ASP A 296 -37.29 24.92 48.88
C ASP A 296 -36.24 24.29 49.81
N THR A 297 -36.04 22.96 49.73
CA THR A 297 -35.01 22.28 50.55
C THR A 297 -33.62 22.44 49.96
N TRP A 298 -33.50 22.50 48.63
CA TRP A 298 -32.24 22.77 47.94
C TRP A 298 -31.69 24.17 48.25
N ALA A 299 -32.53 25.19 48.30
CA ALA A 299 -32.13 26.55 48.65
C ALA A 299 -31.54 26.64 50.07
N VAL A 300 -32.10 25.90 51.04
CA VAL A 300 -31.57 25.84 52.41
C VAL A 300 -30.22 25.11 52.45
N TYR A 301 -30.07 24.01 51.71
CA TYR A 301 -28.79 23.31 51.58
C TYR A 301 -27.70 24.20 50.95
N GLN A 302 -28.04 24.96 49.91
CA GLN A 302 -27.08 25.82 49.22
C GLN A 302 -26.53 26.93 50.13
N VAL A 303 -27.34 27.52 51.01
CA VAL A 303 -26.86 28.50 52.00
C VAL A 303 -25.80 27.90 52.93
N VAL A 304 -25.99 26.66 53.40
CA VAL A 304 -24.99 25.98 54.24
C VAL A 304 -23.71 25.67 53.46
N VAL A 305 -23.80 25.36 52.17
CA VAL A 305 -22.64 25.19 51.28
C VAL A 305 -21.87 26.51 51.11
N ASP A 306 -22.57 27.60 50.84
CA ASP A 306 -21.98 28.92 50.58
C ASP A 306 -21.30 29.52 51.83
N ASP A 307 -21.86 29.28 53.03
CA ASP A 307 -21.26 29.66 54.32
C ASP A 307 -20.02 28.80 54.70
N ASN A 308 -19.86 27.62 54.10
CA ASN A 308 -18.80 26.65 54.41
C ASN A 308 -17.75 26.48 53.27
N VAL A 309 -17.43 27.57 52.56
CA VAL A 309 -16.41 27.57 51.49
C VAL A 309 -14.99 27.53 52.06
N VAL A 310 -14.22 26.49 51.74
CA VAL A 310 -12.80 26.33 52.13
C VAL A 310 -11.87 26.15 50.93
N THR A 311 -10.60 26.51 51.14
CA THR A 311 -9.55 26.56 50.12
C THR A 311 -8.28 25.84 50.57
N LEU A 312 -7.32 25.64 49.66
CA LEU A 312 -5.97 25.12 49.98
C LEU A 312 -5.20 25.97 51.01
N ASN A 313 -5.61 27.22 51.26
CA ASN A 313 -4.98 28.10 52.24
C ASN A 313 -5.49 27.84 53.67
N ASN A 314 -6.74 27.42 53.86
CA ASN A 314 -7.34 27.09 55.15
C ASN A 314 -6.58 25.94 55.85
N THR A 315 -6.64 25.88 57.17
CA THR A 315 -6.10 24.75 57.95
C THR A 315 -6.90 23.47 57.68
N GLN A 316 -6.29 22.31 57.91
CA GLN A 316 -6.99 21.04 57.73
C GLN A 316 -8.21 20.95 58.67
N THR A 317 -8.10 21.48 59.90
CA THR A 317 -9.21 21.52 60.86
C THR A 317 -10.41 22.35 60.38
N GLU A 318 -10.19 23.46 59.68
CA GLU A 318 -11.27 24.24 59.06
C GLU A 318 -11.91 23.49 57.88
N ILE A 319 -11.11 22.79 57.07
CA ILE A 319 -11.59 21.96 55.95
C ILE A 319 -12.43 20.77 56.47
N ASP A 320 -11.96 20.11 57.52
CA ASP A 320 -12.63 18.97 58.14
C ASP A 320 -13.95 19.39 58.81
N ALA A 321 -13.99 20.59 59.42
CA ALA A 321 -15.21 21.17 60.02
C ALA A 321 -16.25 21.53 58.94
N ALA A 322 -15.85 22.27 57.89
CA ALA A 322 -16.74 22.62 56.78
C ALA A 322 -17.32 21.38 56.08
N THR A 323 -16.54 20.30 55.98
CA THR A 323 -17.00 19.01 55.44
C THR A 323 -18.11 18.39 56.30
N ALA A 324 -18.09 18.57 57.62
CA ALA A 324 -19.08 17.99 58.54
C ALA A 324 -20.45 18.68 58.44
N GLU A 325 -20.48 20.01 58.35
CA GLU A 325 -21.74 20.79 58.22
C GLU A 325 -22.47 20.48 56.90
N ILE A 326 -21.73 20.39 55.79
CA ILE A 326 -22.30 20.02 54.47
C ILE A 326 -22.92 18.61 54.53
N LEU A 327 -22.27 17.65 55.20
CA LEU A 327 -22.78 16.29 55.41
C LEU A 327 -23.94 16.18 56.43
N LEU A 328 -24.22 17.25 57.18
CA LEU A 328 -25.44 17.38 57.99
C LEU A 328 -26.59 17.89 57.13
N ALA A 329 -26.42 19.04 56.46
CA ALA A 329 -27.46 19.68 55.66
C ALA A 329 -27.98 18.80 54.50
N GLN A 330 -27.15 17.89 53.96
CA GLN A 330 -27.61 16.90 52.96
C GLN A 330 -28.71 15.94 53.46
N LYS A 331 -28.90 15.78 54.77
CA LYS A 331 -29.90 14.87 55.34
C LYS A 331 -31.31 15.44 55.33
N ASP A 332 -31.44 16.75 55.22
CA ASP A 332 -32.71 17.48 55.28
C ASP A 332 -33.29 17.79 53.88
N LEU A 333 -32.62 17.31 52.82
CA LEU A 333 -33.02 17.45 51.42
C LEU A 333 -34.19 16.52 51.03
N GLN A 334 -35.29 17.09 50.53
CA GLN A 334 -36.48 16.36 50.09
C GLN A 334 -36.46 16.10 48.57
N LYS A 335 -36.73 14.86 48.13
CA LYS A 335 -36.70 14.50 46.70
C LYS A 335 -37.95 14.91 45.92
N LYS A 336 -37.79 15.18 44.61
CA LYS A 336 -38.92 15.43 43.67
C LYS A 336 -39.71 14.14 43.40
N VAL A 337 -41.00 14.29 43.10
CA VAL A 337 -41.93 13.19 42.79
C VAL A 337 -42.00 12.90 41.28
N ASN A 338 -42.32 11.65 40.91
CA ASN A 338 -42.38 11.19 39.53
C ASN A 338 -43.80 11.28 38.96
N VAL A 339 -44.05 12.32 38.17
CA VAL A 339 -45.31 12.55 37.45
C VAL A 339 -45.35 11.94 36.03
N THR A 340 -44.31 11.21 35.62
CA THR A 340 -44.17 10.70 34.24
C THR A 340 -45.29 9.73 33.85
N GLU A 341 -45.67 8.82 34.75
CA GLU A 341 -46.72 7.83 34.45
C GLU A 341 -48.08 8.50 34.24
N TYR A 342 -48.44 9.45 35.11
CA TYR A 342 -49.66 10.27 35.00
C TYR A 342 -49.81 10.93 33.63
N TYR A 343 -48.78 11.64 33.16
CA TYR A 343 -48.81 12.31 31.86
C TYR A 343 -48.77 11.33 30.67
N SER A 344 -48.03 10.22 30.79
CA SER A 344 -47.99 9.17 29.76
C SER A 344 -49.36 8.51 29.56
N VAL A 345 -50.10 8.29 30.66
CA VAL A 345 -51.47 7.77 30.64
C VAL A 345 -52.40 8.77 29.96
N LEU A 346 -52.35 10.06 30.32
CA LEU A 346 -53.18 11.08 29.67
C LEU A 346 -52.97 11.17 28.15
N ALA A 347 -51.72 11.00 27.69
CA ALA A 347 -51.37 11.03 26.27
C ALA A 347 -51.78 9.76 25.47
N ALA A 348 -52.22 8.70 26.14
CA ALA A 348 -52.46 7.38 25.54
C ALA A 348 -53.77 7.25 24.73
N VAL A 349 -54.68 8.23 24.79
CA VAL A 349 -55.97 8.22 24.09
C VAL A 349 -56.22 9.54 23.34
N ARG A 350 -56.93 9.50 22.21
CA ARG A 350 -57.15 10.66 21.33
C ARG A 350 -58.60 10.75 20.85
N GLU A 351 -59.14 11.97 20.76
CA GLU A 351 -60.56 12.24 20.42
C GLU A 351 -61.02 11.64 19.08
N ALA A 352 -60.11 11.60 18.10
CA ALA A 352 -60.37 11.02 16.80
C ALA A 352 -60.71 9.51 16.86
N ASP A 353 -60.15 8.78 17.81
CA ASP A 353 -60.19 7.30 17.86
C ASP A 353 -61.44 6.76 18.59
N TYR A 354 -62.24 7.63 19.23
CA TYR A 354 -63.33 7.27 20.14
C TYR A 354 -64.66 7.99 19.80
N THR A 355 -65.79 7.43 20.22
CA THR A 355 -67.12 8.04 20.04
C THR A 355 -67.27 9.30 20.91
N THR A 356 -67.95 10.31 20.37
CA THR A 356 -68.06 11.65 20.98
C THR A 356 -68.57 11.61 22.41
N ASP A 357 -69.62 10.81 22.67
CA ASP A 357 -70.24 10.71 24.00
C ASP A 357 -69.31 10.05 25.03
N SER A 358 -68.55 9.03 24.62
CA SER A 358 -67.63 8.32 25.52
C SER A 358 -66.34 9.12 25.79
N TRP A 359 -65.88 9.90 24.81
CA TRP A 359 -64.80 10.86 24.97
C TRP A 359 -65.17 12.00 25.94
N ALA A 360 -66.37 12.58 25.79
CA ALA A 360 -66.89 13.63 26.67
C ALA A 360 -67.11 13.15 28.12
N ALA A 361 -67.38 11.85 28.32
CA ALA A 361 -67.40 11.24 29.65
C ALA A 361 -66.00 11.13 30.27
N TYR A 362 -65.00 10.72 29.49
CA TYR A 362 -63.61 10.60 29.94
C TYR A 362 -62.98 11.95 30.34
N GLN A 363 -63.19 13.01 29.55
CA GLN A 363 -62.64 14.34 29.85
C GLN A 363 -63.07 14.87 31.24
N LYS A 364 -64.27 14.51 31.73
CA LYS A 364 -64.73 14.87 33.07
C LYS A 364 -63.96 14.17 34.19
N ILE A 365 -63.46 12.94 33.94
CA ILE A 365 -62.62 12.19 34.88
C ILE A 365 -61.22 12.79 34.92
N VAL A 366 -60.69 13.22 33.77
CA VAL A 366 -59.41 13.96 33.67
C VAL A 366 -59.46 15.27 34.45
N ALA A 367 -60.45 16.12 34.19
CA ALA A 367 -60.57 17.43 34.84
C ALA A 367 -60.73 17.35 36.38
N ALA A 368 -61.21 16.23 36.91
CA ALA A 368 -61.41 16.01 38.34
C ALA A 368 -60.19 15.43 39.08
N ASN A 369 -59.10 15.07 38.39
CA ASN A 369 -57.94 14.41 38.98
C ASN A 369 -56.62 14.96 38.40
N VAL A 370 -56.44 16.29 38.49
CA VAL A 370 -55.21 17.00 38.10
C VAL A 370 -54.19 16.96 39.26
N VAL A 371 -52.91 16.75 38.94
CA VAL A 371 -51.78 16.75 39.89
C VAL A 371 -50.62 17.63 39.42
N SER A 372 -49.70 17.94 40.32
CA SER A 372 -48.59 18.87 40.15
C SER A 372 -47.32 18.37 40.87
N GLU A 373 -46.17 19.00 40.64
CA GLU A 373 -44.90 18.65 41.29
C GLU A 373 -44.88 18.88 42.82
N ALA A 374 -45.88 19.60 43.36
CA ALA A 374 -46.07 19.82 44.81
C ALA A 374 -46.93 18.73 45.50
N ASN A 375 -47.45 17.75 44.75
CA ASN A 375 -48.22 16.63 45.31
C ASN A 375 -47.29 15.51 45.83
N THR A 376 -47.80 14.61 46.68
CA THR A 376 -47.04 13.40 47.05
C THR A 376 -47.16 12.35 45.95
N GLN A 377 -46.20 11.41 45.88
CA GLN A 377 -46.28 10.31 44.91
C GLN A 377 -47.58 9.51 45.05
N VAL A 378 -48.07 9.32 46.29
CA VAL A 378 -49.33 8.61 46.57
C VAL A 378 -50.54 9.31 45.94
N ASP A 379 -50.55 10.65 45.89
CA ASP A 379 -51.60 11.41 45.23
C ASP A 379 -51.54 11.27 43.69
N VAL A 380 -50.31 11.28 43.13
CA VAL A 380 -50.03 11.10 41.71
C VAL A 380 -50.47 9.71 41.25
N ASP A 381 -50.12 8.67 41.99
CA ASP A 381 -50.49 7.28 41.70
C ASP A 381 -52.01 7.09 41.79
N ALA A 382 -52.64 7.65 42.82
CA ALA A 382 -54.09 7.60 43.03
C ALA A 382 -54.90 8.39 41.97
N ALA A 383 -54.34 9.48 41.44
CA ALA A 383 -54.91 10.19 40.29
C ALA A 383 -54.77 9.35 39.02
N THR A 384 -53.57 8.84 38.73
CA THR A 384 -53.24 8.02 37.55
C THR A 384 -54.16 6.80 37.43
N ALA A 385 -54.38 6.07 38.52
CA ALA A 385 -55.27 4.90 38.56
C ALA A 385 -56.71 5.23 38.13
N LYS A 386 -57.23 6.41 38.48
CA LYS A 386 -58.57 6.87 38.07
C LYS A 386 -58.63 7.27 36.60
N ILE A 387 -57.56 7.86 36.05
CA ILE A 387 -57.47 8.15 34.61
C ILE A 387 -57.51 6.84 33.82
N ILE A 388 -56.72 5.83 34.21
CA ILE A 388 -56.72 4.49 33.59
C ILE A 388 -58.12 3.84 33.68
N ALA A 389 -58.81 3.97 34.82
CA ALA A 389 -60.18 3.47 34.98
C ALA A 389 -61.17 4.19 34.05
N GLY A 390 -61.03 5.50 33.86
CA GLY A 390 -61.82 6.27 32.89
C GLY A 390 -61.60 5.82 31.45
N GLN A 391 -60.35 5.54 31.06
CA GLN A 391 -60.00 5.11 29.70
C GLN A 391 -60.64 3.79 29.29
N LYS A 392 -60.78 2.86 30.24
CA LYS A 392 -61.40 1.53 30.00
C LYS A 392 -62.89 1.59 29.64
N ASN A 393 -63.55 2.72 29.90
CA ASN A 393 -64.98 2.92 29.62
C ASN A 393 -65.25 3.65 28.28
N MET A 394 -64.21 3.91 27.48
CA MET A 394 -64.31 4.64 26.22
C MET A 394 -64.54 3.70 25.02
N VAL A 395 -65.42 4.09 24.10
CA VAL A 395 -65.85 3.27 22.94
C VAL A 395 -65.17 3.76 21.66
N LYS A 396 -64.55 2.86 20.88
CA LYS A 396 -63.73 3.22 19.70
C LYS A 396 -64.55 3.41 18.41
N LYS A 397 -63.97 4.17 17.47
CA LYS A 397 -64.36 4.25 16.04
C LYS A 397 -63.60 3.18 15.21
N PHE A 398 -64.04 2.94 13.97
CA PHE A 398 -63.64 1.77 13.17
C PHE A 398 -62.35 1.96 12.34
N ASP A 399 -61.63 0.85 12.04
CA ASP A 399 -60.46 0.82 11.14
C ASP A 399 -60.65 -0.11 9.92
N PHE A 400 -60.77 0.48 8.72
CA PHE A 400 -60.95 -0.24 7.45
C PHE A 400 -59.65 -0.71 6.77
N ARG A 401 -58.45 -0.38 7.30
CA ARG A 401 -57.16 -0.66 6.63
C ARG A 401 -56.99 -2.13 6.25
N ALA A 402 -57.35 -3.04 7.16
CA ALA A 402 -57.21 -4.50 6.97
C ALA A 402 -58.22 -5.09 5.96
N TYR A 403 -59.29 -4.37 5.63
CA TYR A 403 -60.26 -4.74 4.62
C TYR A 403 -59.83 -4.21 3.24
N ASN A 404 -59.52 -2.92 3.13
CA ASN A 404 -59.11 -2.28 1.87
C ASN A 404 -57.82 -2.88 1.32
N ALA A 405 -56.78 -3.01 2.14
CA ALA A 405 -55.50 -3.60 1.73
C ALA A 405 -55.61 -5.08 1.30
N LEU A 406 -56.73 -5.75 1.62
CA LEU A 406 -56.99 -7.10 1.15
C LEU A 406 -57.60 -7.13 -0.25
N LEU A 407 -58.34 -6.10 -0.66
CA LEU A 407 -58.91 -5.97 -2.00
C LEU A 407 -57.81 -5.59 -3.01
N ASP A 408 -56.94 -4.64 -2.65
CA ASP A 408 -55.84 -4.15 -3.50
C ASP A 408 -54.77 -5.21 -3.82
N ALA A 409 -54.73 -6.30 -3.04
CA ALA A 409 -53.69 -7.34 -3.12
C ALA A 409 -53.82 -8.29 -4.33
N ALA A 410 -54.92 -8.25 -5.07
CA ALA A 410 -55.17 -9.14 -6.22
C ALA A 410 -55.59 -8.32 -7.46
N LYS A 411 -55.13 -8.72 -8.66
CA LYS A 411 -55.41 -8.01 -9.92
C LYS A 411 -55.71 -8.98 -11.06
N GLU A 412 -56.75 -8.67 -11.84
CA GLU A 412 -57.30 -9.49 -12.93
C GLU A 412 -56.25 -10.00 -13.91
N GLU A 413 -55.35 -9.12 -14.35
CA GLU A 413 -54.28 -9.36 -15.31
C GLU A 413 -53.32 -10.53 -14.95
N ASN A 414 -53.24 -10.92 -13.68
CA ASN A 414 -52.31 -11.94 -13.19
C ASN A 414 -52.92 -13.36 -13.08
N TYR A 415 -54.21 -13.51 -13.33
CA TYR A 415 -54.96 -14.74 -13.07
C TYR A 415 -55.81 -15.18 -14.27
N THR A 416 -56.17 -16.45 -14.33
CA THR A 416 -57.08 -16.96 -15.36
C THR A 416 -58.47 -16.37 -15.18
N THR A 417 -59.09 -15.91 -16.27
CA THR A 417 -60.39 -15.21 -16.25
C THR A 417 -61.50 -15.99 -15.54
N VAL A 418 -61.46 -17.33 -15.61
CA VAL A 418 -62.40 -18.22 -14.90
C VAL A 418 -62.21 -18.16 -13.38
N SER A 419 -60.97 -18.21 -12.89
CA SER A 419 -60.71 -18.12 -11.44
C SER A 419 -60.96 -16.71 -10.89
N TRP A 420 -60.63 -15.69 -11.68
CA TRP A 420 -60.87 -14.29 -11.33
C TRP A 420 -62.37 -13.96 -11.21
N GLY A 421 -63.20 -14.39 -12.16
CA GLY A 421 -64.65 -14.17 -12.10
C GLY A 421 -65.31 -14.79 -10.85
N ILE A 422 -64.81 -15.94 -10.39
CA ILE A 422 -65.28 -16.58 -9.15
C ILE A 422 -64.85 -15.78 -7.91
N TYR A 423 -63.64 -15.22 -7.89
CA TYR A 423 -63.17 -14.35 -6.81
C TYR A 423 -63.99 -13.06 -6.71
N GLN A 424 -64.23 -12.38 -7.83
CA GLN A 424 -64.96 -11.11 -7.86
C GLN A 424 -66.41 -11.25 -7.37
N LEU A 425 -67.07 -12.38 -7.62
CA LEU A 425 -68.41 -12.67 -7.09
C LEU A 425 -68.43 -12.73 -5.54
N VAL A 426 -67.37 -13.23 -4.91
CA VAL A 426 -67.27 -13.25 -3.44
C VAL A 426 -66.97 -11.84 -2.89
N VAL A 427 -66.11 -11.07 -3.56
CA VAL A 427 -65.85 -9.66 -3.22
C VAL A 427 -67.15 -8.84 -3.24
N ASN A 428 -67.90 -8.92 -4.34
CA ASN A 428 -69.15 -8.17 -4.53
C ASN A 428 -70.25 -8.55 -3.51
N ALA A 429 -70.20 -9.75 -2.94
CA ALA A 429 -71.11 -10.23 -1.90
C ALA A 429 -70.70 -9.85 -0.46
N ASN A 430 -69.53 -9.20 -0.27
CA ASN A 430 -68.95 -8.87 1.03
C ASN A 430 -68.51 -7.39 1.10
N VAL A 431 -69.28 -6.49 0.47
CA VAL A 431 -69.08 -5.03 0.50
C VAL A 431 -69.47 -4.45 1.86
N MET A 432 -68.58 -3.68 2.48
CA MET A 432 -68.76 -3.09 3.83
C MET A 432 -68.73 -1.55 3.78
N THR A 433 -69.36 -0.89 4.76
CA THR A 433 -69.47 0.57 4.88
C THR A 433 -69.05 1.07 6.26
N GLU A 434 -68.86 2.38 6.43
CA GLU A 434 -68.42 3.00 7.71
C GLU A 434 -69.39 2.82 8.90
N ASN A 435 -70.60 2.31 8.65
CA ASN A 435 -71.62 2.05 9.67
C ASN A 435 -71.76 0.55 10.03
N ASP A 436 -70.97 -0.33 9.41
CA ASP A 436 -71.02 -1.78 9.65
C ASP A 436 -70.27 -2.21 10.92
N THR A 437 -70.68 -3.35 11.49
CA THR A 437 -70.14 -3.84 12.78
C THR A 437 -68.84 -4.63 12.63
N GLN A 438 -68.02 -4.65 13.68
CA GLN A 438 -66.77 -5.43 13.76
C GLN A 438 -66.95 -6.88 13.29
N THR A 439 -67.97 -7.59 13.77
CA THR A 439 -68.23 -8.99 13.42
C THR A 439 -68.63 -9.17 11.95
N ALA A 440 -69.29 -8.18 11.34
CA ALA A 440 -69.60 -8.20 9.90
C ALA A 440 -68.31 -8.04 9.07
N ILE A 441 -67.47 -7.07 9.43
CA ILE A 441 -66.23 -6.76 8.70
C ILE A 441 -65.18 -7.88 8.85
N GLU A 442 -65.06 -8.49 10.04
CA GLU A 442 -64.25 -9.70 10.24
C GLU A 442 -64.73 -10.89 9.40
N THR A 443 -66.05 -11.04 9.26
CA THR A 443 -66.66 -12.07 8.40
C THR A 443 -66.37 -11.79 6.92
N ALA A 444 -66.47 -10.54 6.47
CA ALA A 444 -66.15 -10.12 5.11
C ALA A 444 -64.66 -10.38 4.79
N ILE A 445 -63.73 -9.97 5.66
CA ILE A 445 -62.29 -10.24 5.53
C ILE A 445 -62.02 -11.75 5.41
N LYS A 446 -62.68 -12.56 6.25
CA LYS A 446 -62.54 -14.03 6.24
C LYS A 446 -63.02 -14.65 4.91
N ASN A 447 -64.16 -14.19 4.40
CA ASN A 447 -64.74 -14.67 3.14
C ASN A 447 -63.87 -14.30 1.93
N ILE A 448 -63.38 -13.06 1.86
CA ILE A 448 -62.54 -12.60 0.74
C ILE A 448 -61.17 -13.31 0.77
N LYS A 449 -60.53 -13.49 1.93
CA LYS A 449 -59.30 -14.30 2.09
C LYS A 449 -59.51 -15.74 1.56
N ALA A 450 -60.62 -16.38 1.91
CA ALA A 450 -60.94 -17.73 1.46
C ALA A 450 -61.22 -17.84 -0.05
N ALA A 451 -61.53 -16.73 -0.72
CA ALA A 451 -61.69 -16.65 -2.16
C ALA A 451 -60.37 -16.38 -2.90
N GLN A 452 -59.47 -15.54 -2.36
CA GLN A 452 -58.15 -15.27 -2.96
C GLN A 452 -57.30 -16.53 -3.11
N ILE A 453 -57.38 -17.46 -2.16
CA ILE A 453 -56.67 -18.75 -2.17
C ILE A 453 -57.07 -19.63 -3.38
N LYS A 454 -58.20 -19.34 -4.06
CA LYS A 454 -58.72 -20.09 -5.20
C LYS A 454 -58.36 -19.47 -6.56
N LEU A 455 -57.60 -18.37 -6.58
CA LEU A 455 -57.10 -17.73 -7.80
C LEU A 455 -55.99 -18.57 -8.45
N VAL A 456 -56.05 -18.76 -9.77
CA VAL A 456 -55.11 -19.57 -10.55
C VAL A 456 -54.35 -18.65 -11.51
N LYS A 457 -53.01 -18.65 -11.48
CA LYS A 457 -52.19 -17.78 -12.34
C LYS A 457 -52.27 -18.17 -13.82
N ALA A 458 -52.20 -17.17 -14.70
CA ALA A 458 -52.03 -17.35 -16.14
C ALA A 458 -50.56 -17.72 -16.50
N GLY A 459 -50.35 -18.38 -17.65
CA GLY A 459 -49.03 -18.82 -18.12
C GLY A 459 -48.47 -18.03 -19.31
N ASP A 460 -47.14 -17.97 -19.42
CA ASP A 460 -46.40 -17.37 -20.53
C ASP A 460 -46.21 -18.39 -21.68
N VAL A 461 -46.54 -17.96 -22.90
CA VAL A 461 -46.46 -18.73 -24.15
C VAL A 461 -45.30 -18.32 -25.07
N SER A 462 -44.50 -17.33 -24.68
CA SER A 462 -43.43 -16.74 -25.52
C SER A 462 -42.46 -17.77 -26.14
N THR A 463 -42.06 -18.78 -25.36
CA THR A 463 -41.13 -19.84 -25.83
C THR A 463 -41.82 -20.86 -26.74
N TYR A 464 -43.14 -21.07 -26.59
CA TYR A 464 -43.92 -22.00 -27.41
C TYR A 464 -44.02 -21.52 -28.86
N ASP A 465 -44.40 -20.25 -29.07
CA ASP A 465 -44.65 -19.69 -30.40
C ASP A 465 -43.38 -19.66 -31.27
N LEU A 466 -42.22 -19.41 -30.66
CA LEU A 466 -40.91 -19.45 -31.34
C LEU A 466 -40.57 -20.85 -31.87
N VAL A 467 -40.89 -21.90 -31.13
CA VAL A 467 -40.59 -23.30 -31.49
C VAL A 467 -41.43 -23.77 -32.70
N VAL A 468 -42.67 -23.31 -32.81
CA VAL A 468 -43.59 -23.68 -33.91
C VAL A 468 -43.12 -23.14 -35.27
N ALA A 469 -42.47 -21.97 -35.30
CA ALA A 469 -42.16 -21.25 -36.54
C ALA A 469 -40.95 -21.78 -37.34
N ALA A 470 -40.20 -22.76 -36.82
CA ALA A 470 -38.83 -23.05 -37.27
C ALA A 470 -38.65 -24.04 -38.43
N ALA A 471 -39.71 -24.44 -39.16
CA ALA A 471 -39.61 -25.42 -40.25
C ALA A 471 -40.54 -25.07 -41.45
N ASN A 472 -40.19 -25.51 -42.67
CA ASN A 472 -40.92 -25.20 -43.90
C ASN A 472 -41.22 -26.46 -44.75
N LYS A 473 -42.32 -26.42 -45.50
CA LYS A 473 -42.91 -27.56 -46.23
C LYS A 473 -42.26 -27.86 -47.58
N ALA A 474 -41.66 -26.86 -48.23
CA ALA A 474 -41.27 -26.94 -49.64
C ALA A 474 -39.99 -27.78 -49.88
N ASP A 475 -39.08 -27.77 -48.91
CA ASP A 475 -37.69 -28.23 -49.09
C ASP A 475 -37.51 -29.75 -48.93
N TYR A 476 -38.62 -30.48 -48.75
CA TYR A 476 -38.64 -31.88 -48.37
C TYR A 476 -39.77 -32.66 -49.07
N THR A 477 -39.57 -33.97 -49.22
CA THR A 477 -40.63 -34.89 -49.68
C THR A 477 -41.89 -34.75 -48.82
N THR A 478 -43.02 -34.62 -49.51
CA THR A 478 -44.36 -34.39 -48.94
C THR A 478 -44.76 -35.39 -47.85
N VAL A 479 -44.28 -36.63 -47.95
CA VAL A 479 -44.46 -37.71 -46.96
C VAL A 479 -43.93 -37.28 -45.58
N SER A 480 -42.72 -36.73 -45.55
CA SER A 480 -42.03 -36.43 -44.30
C SER A 480 -42.65 -35.23 -43.57
N TRP A 481 -43.01 -34.17 -44.29
CA TRP A 481 -43.68 -33.00 -43.73
C TRP A 481 -45.04 -33.31 -43.08
N ALA A 482 -45.83 -34.19 -43.70
CA ALA A 482 -47.19 -34.50 -43.24
C ALA A 482 -47.24 -35.17 -41.85
N ILE A 483 -46.13 -35.75 -41.39
CA ILE A 483 -46.00 -36.33 -40.05
C ILE A 483 -45.74 -35.24 -39.01
N TYR A 484 -44.89 -34.25 -39.33
CA TYR A 484 -44.54 -33.15 -38.42
C TYR A 484 -45.76 -32.29 -38.05
N GLN A 485 -46.58 -31.92 -39.05
CA GLN A 485 -47.76 -31.08 -38.85
C GLN A 485 -48.71 -31.61 -37.77
N LYS A 486 -48.95 -32.93 -37.72
CA LYS A 486 -49.86 -33.55 -36.74
C LYS A 486 -49.39 -33.41 -35.29
N VAL A 487 -48.10 -33.18 -35.05
CA VAL A 487 -47.57 -32.96 -33.69
C VAL A 487 -47.84 -31.53 -33.23
N LEU A 488 -47.82 -30.56 -34.14
CA LEU A 488 -48.19 -29.17 -33.87
C LEU A 488 -49.67 -29.08 -33.45
N ASP A 489 -50.56 -29.61 -34.29
CA ASP A 489 -52.01 -29.43 -34.15
C ASP A 489 -52.57 -30.00 -32.84
N VAL A 490 -51.95 -31.07 -32.32
CA VAL A 490 -52.37 -31.76 -31.07
C VAL A 490 -51.86 -31.08 -29.80
N ASN A 491 -50.77 -30.31 -29.87
CA ASN A 491 -50.14 -29.70 -28.69
C ASN A 491 -50.28 -28.17 -28.71
N LYS A 492 -51.50 -27.68 -28.96
CA LYS A 492 -51.81 -26.25 -29.02
C LYS A 492 -52.24 -25.69 -27.67
N VAL A 493 -51.60 -24.61 -27.24
CA VAL A 493 -51.81 -23.94 -25.94
C VAL A 493 -52.06 -22.44 -26.10
N THR A 494 -52.47 -21.77 -25.03
CA THR A 494 -52.80 -20.34 -24.97
C THR A 494 -52.41 -19.76 -23.61
N LYS A 495 -52.38 -18.43 -23.47
CA LYS A 495 -52.14 -17.74 -22.18
C LYS A 495 -53.13 -18.07 -21.05
N ASN A 496 -54.26 -18.72 -21.37
CA ASN A 496 -55.26 -19.16 -20.39
C ASN A 496 -54.97 -20.57 -19.84
N ASN A 497 -53.97 -21.27 -20.38
CA ASN A 497 -53.44 -22.51 -19.81
C ASN A 497 -52.49 -22.20 -18.64
N THR A 498 -52.23 -23.21 -17.81
CA THR A 498 -51.21 -23.14 -16.76
C THR A 498 -49.80 -23.32 -17.37
N GLN A 499 -48.77 -22.78 -16.72
CA GLN A 499 -47.39 -22.85 -17.22
C GLN A 499 -46.94 -24.30 -17.51
N THR A 500 -47.25 -25.23 -16.60
CA THR A 500 -46.92 -26.66 -16.72
C THR A 500 -47.48 -27.30 -18.00
N GLU A 501 -48.64 -26.86 -18.49
CA GLU A 501 -49.24 -27.35 -19.73
C GLU A 501 -48.52 -26.78 -20.97
N ILE A 502 -48.09 -25.52 -20.91
CA ILE A 502 -47.38 -24.82 -21.99
C ILE A 502 -45.98 -25.39 -22.19
N ASP A 503 -45.23 -25.61 -21.11
CA ASP A 503 -43.87 -26.17 -21.16
C ASP A 503 -43.89 -27.61 -21.70
N ALA A 504 -44.88 -28.40 -21.28
CA ALA A 504 -45.10 -29.78 -21.74
C ALA A 504 -45.55 -29.87 -23.21
N ALA A 505 -46.22 -28.85 -23.73
CA ALA A 505 -46.56 -28.74 -25.15
C ALA A 505 -45.34 -28.38 -26.01
N THR A 506 -44.59 -27.35 -25.59
CA THR A 506 -43.36 -26.86 -26.25
C THR A 506 -42.34 -27.98 -26.48
N THR A 507 -42.08 -28.77 -25.43
CA THR A 507 -41.11 -29.87 -25.43
C THR A 507 -41.39 -30.92 -26.51
N LYS A 508 -42.67 -31.23 -26.77
CA LYS A 508 -43.07 -32.27 -27.73
C LYS A 508 -42.88 -31.85 -29.19
N ILE A 509 -42.98 -30.55 -29.48
CA ILE A 509 -42.87 -30.01 -30.84
C ILE A 509 -41.39 -29.99 -31.29
N LEU A 510 -40.48 -29.56 -30.42
CA LEU A 510 -39.03 -29.64 -30.62
C LEU A 510 -38.58 -31.06 -31.03
N ALA A 511 -39.09 -32.09 -30.34
CA ALA A 511 -38.74 -33.49 -30.59
C ALA A 511 -39.21 -34.06 -31.94
N ALA A 512 -40.00 -33.32 -32.72
CA ALA A 512 -40.58 -33.77 -33.99
C ALA A 512 -39.90 -33.19 -35.24
N GLN A 513 -39.19 -32.06 -35.14
CA GLN A 513 -38.57 -31.36 -36.27
C GLN A 513 -37.52 -32.15 -37.10
N PRO A 514 -36.63 -32.98 -36.52
CA PRO A 514 -35.48 -33.56 -37.26
C PRO A 514 -35.76 -34.67 -38.31
N LYS A 515 -36.91 -34.70 -39.00
CA LYS A 515 -37.45 -35.91 -39.67
C LYS A 515 -37.87 -35.73 -41.15
N LEU A 516 -37.07 -35.05 -42.00
CA LEU A 516 -37.46 -34.58 -43.37
C LEU A 516 -36.39 -34.91 -44.50
N VAL A 517 -36.76 -35.32 -45.76
CA VAL A 517 -35.86 -36.05 -46.77
C VAL A 517 -36.18 -35.85 -48.33
N PRO A 518 -35.28 -36.07 -49.36
CA PRO A 518 -35.47 -35.92 -50.87
C PRO A 518 -35.66 -37.21 -51.81
N ILE A 519 -35.54 -37.11 -53.18
CA ILE A 519 -35.87 -38.14 -54.29
C ILE A 519 -35.11 -38.03 -55.68
N GLY A 520 -35.27 -38.98 -56.67
CA GLY A 520 -34.77 -38.97 -58.11
C GLY A 520 -35.16 -40.17 -59.06
N ASP A 521 -34.86 -40.17 -60.40
CA ASP A 521 -35.28 -41.16 -61.50
C ASP A 521 -34.30 -41.31 -62.76
N MET A 522 -34.39 -42.30 -63.70
CA MET A 522 -33.30 -42.66 -64.70
C MET A 522 -33.49 -43.40 -66.10
N SER A 523 -34.65 -43.73 -66.66
CA SER A 523 -34.77 -44.97 -67.50
C SER A 523 -34.00 -45.16 -68.84
N ASP A 524 -33.99 -44.23 -69.82
CA ASP A 524 -33.81 -44.58 -71.26
C ASP A 524 -32.40 -45.05 -71.71
N TYR A 525 -31.35 -44.70 -70.99
CA TYR A 525 -29.95 -44.85 -71.42
C TYR A 525 -29.52 -46.30 -71.77
N THR A 526 -30.12 -47.30 -71.12
CA THR A 526 -29.59 -48.67 -71.08
C THR A 526 -29.76 -49.47 -72.39
N ALA A 527 -30.68 -49.08 -73.29
CA ALA A 527 -31.16 -49.96 -74.37
C ALA A 527 -30.25 -50.09 -75.61
N ALA A 528 -29.23 -49.23 -75.79
CA ALA A 528 -28.63 -48.99 -77.11
C ALA A 528 -27.48 -49.94 -77.54
N LEU A 529 -26.89 -50.73 -76.63
CA LEU A 529 -25.50 -51.21 -76.75
C LEU A 529 -25.24 -52.56 -77.50
N ALA A 530 -26.26 -53.38 -77.83
CA ALA A 530 -26.08 -54.85 -77.92
C ALA A 530 -26.17 -55.52 -79.33
N LYS A 531 -25.42 -55.09 -80.37
CA LYS A 531 -25.84 -55.33 -81.79
C LYS A 531 -24.93 -55.97 -82.89
N ALA A 532 -23.69 -56.47 -82.67
CA ALA A 532 -22.85 -56.98 -83.80
C ALA A 532 -21.85 -58.13 -83.49
N LYS A 533 -21.20 -58.74 -84.51
CA LYS A 533 -20.23 -59.87 -84.40
C LYS A 533 -19.03 -59.82 -85.38
N LYS A 534 -17.88 -60.41 -84.99
CA LYS A 534 -16.54 -60.26 -85.61
C LYS A 534 -16.07 -61.39 -86.58
N ALA A 535 -16.51 -62.63 -86.41
CA ALA A 535 -15.67 -63.80 -86.70
C ALA A 535 -15.47 -64.20 -88.18
N GLU A 536 -16.36 -63.81 -89.09
CA GLU A 536 -16.43 -64.38 -90.45
C GLU A 536 -15.53 -63.65 -91.49
N ASN A 537 -14.71 -62.69 -91.05
CA ASN A 537 -14.07 -61.71 -91.94
C ASN A 537 -12.70 -61.22 -91.43
N THR A 538 -11.85 -60.72 -92.34
CA THR A 538 -10.52 -60.18 -92.00
C THR A 538 -10.64 -59.10 -90.92
N SER A 539 -9.79 -59.19 -89.90
CA SER A 539 -10.00 -58.45 -88.65
C SER A 539 -9.91 -56.93 -88.77
N ALA A 540 -9.32 -56.40 -89.85
CA ALA A 540 -9.07 -54.97 -90.04
C ALA A 540 -10.34 -54.12 -90.15
N SER A 541 -11.44 -54.69 -90.67
CA SER A 541 -12.67 -53.95 -90.97
C SER A 541 -13.59 -53.76 -89.76
N TRP A 542 -13.51 -54.67 -88.78
CA TRP A 542 -14.33 -54.70 -87.56
C TRP A 542 -14.09 -53.51 -86.61
N ALA A 543 -12.85 -53.01 -86.52
CA ALA A 543 -12.43 -52.09 -85.48
C ALA A 543 -13.07 -50.68 -85.54
N ILE A 544 -13.68 -50.30 -86.66
CA ILE A 544 -14.23 -48.96 -86.87
C ILE A 544 -15.50 -48.73 -86.04
N TYR A 545 -16.28 -49.78 -85.76
CA TYR A 545 -17.58 -49.69 -85.08
C TYR A 545 -17.47 -49.29 -83.60
N GLN A 546 -16.47 -49.82 -82.88
CA GLN A 546 -16.39 -49.74 -81.41
C GLN A 546 -16.37 -48.30 -80.86
N LYS A 547 -15.73 -47.36 -81.57
CA LYS A 547 -15.39 -46.01 -81.07
C LYS A 547 -16.59 -45.10 -80.73
N VAL A 548 -17.81 -45.51 -81.06
CA VAL A 548 -19.02 -44.69 -80.86
C VAL A 548 -19.75 -45.02 -79.55
N LEU A 549 -19.45 -46.17 -78.92
CA LEU A 549 -20.14 -46.63 -77.72
C LEU A 549 -19.70 -45.85 -76.46
N ASP A 550 -18.39 -45.61 -76.32
CA ASP A 550 -17.76 -45.27 -75.03
C ASP A 550 -17.98 -43.83 -74.53
N ALA A 551 -18.67 -42.97 -75.30
CA ALA A 551 -18.62 -41.51 -75.13
C ALA A 551 -19.79 -40.87 -74.32
N ASN A 552 -20.61 -41.65 -73.59
CA ASN A 552 -21.88 -41.17 -73.02
C ASN A 552 -22.35 -42.02 -71.80
N ILE A 553 -22.50 -41.48 -70.56
CA ILE A 553 -22.90 -42.24 -69.33
C ILE A 553 -23.59 -41.32 -68.27
N VAL A 554 -24.63 -41.76 -67.51
CA VAL A 554 -25.54 -40.93 -66.64
C VAL A 554 -26.17 -41.64 -65.40
N THR A 555 -26.75 -40.91 -64.41
CA THR A 555 -27.46 -41.46 -63.21
C THR A 555 -28.62 -40.59 -62.64
N ALA A 556 -29.42 -41.13 -61.68
CA ALA A 556 -30.72 -40.60 -61.24
C ALA A 556 -30.72 -39.44 -60.23
N ALA A 557 -29.82 -39.52 -59.25
CA ALA A 557 -29.66 -38.47 -58.23
C ALA A 557 -28.95 -37.22 -58.78
N SER A 558 -28.63 -37.20 -60.07
CA SER A 558 -28.15 -36.02 -60.81
C SER A 558 -29.26 -34.96 -61.03
N GLY A 559 -30.50 -35.26 -60.64
CA GLY A 559 -31.70 -34.64 -61.21
C GLY A 559 -31.94 -35.13 -62.64
N GLN A 560 -33.16 -34.93 -63.15
CA GLN A 560 -33.58 -35.52 -64.43
C GLN A 560 -32.69 -35.11 -65.63
N THR A 561 -32.25 -33.85 -65.65
CA THR A 561 -31.70 -33.19 -66.84
C THR A 561 -30.38 -33.77 -67.36
N ALA A 562 -29.58 -34.45 -66.52
CA ALA A 562 -28.30 -34.99 -66.95
C ALA A 562 -28.44 -36.19 -67.90
N ILE A 563 -29.60 -36.85 -67.91
CA ILE A 563 -29.76 -38.26 -68.27
C ILE A 563 -30.01 -38.45 -69.77
N ASP A 564 -30.90 -37.62 -70.33
CA ASP A 564 -31.40 -37.75 -71.70
C ASP A 564 -30.30 -37.55 -72.77
N ALA A 565 -29.25 -36.80 -72.43
CA ALA A 565 -28.18 -36.40 -73.35
C ALA A 565 -27.25 -37.55 -73.79
N ALA A 566 -27.23 -38.68 -73.07
CA ALA A 566 -26.27 -39.75 -73.31
C ALA A 566 -26.72 -40.74 -74.40
N THR A 567 -28.01 -41.10 -74.42
CA THR A 567 -28.56 -42.22 -75.20
C THR A 567 -28.36 -42.05 -76.72
N ALA A 568 -28.37 -40.81 -77.21
CA ALA A 568 -28.51 -40.51 -78.64
C ALA A 568 -27.33 -40.92 -79.54
N LYS A 569 -26.07 -40.86 -79.08
CA LYS A 569 -24.91 -41.01 -79.98
C LYS A 569 -24.62 -42.45 -80.41
N ILE A 570 -25.04 -43.44 -79.61
CA ILE A 570 -24.56 -44.84 -79.67
C ILE A 570 -24.99 -45.58 -80.96
N VAL A 571 -26.10 -45.19 -81.57
CA VAL A 571 -26.84 -46.00 -82.57
C VAL A 571 -26.19 -46.05 -83.98
N ALA A 572 -25.21 -45.20 -84.30
CA ALA A 572 -24.96 -44.74 -85.67
C ALA A 572 -23.91 -45.46 -86.57
N ALA A 573 -23.33 -46.62 -86.21
CA ALA A 573 -21.91 -46.88 -86.58
C ALA A 573 -21.45 -48.19 -87.33
N GLN A 574 -22.30 -49.08 -87.86
CA GLN A 574 -21.94 -50.53 -87.94
C GLN A 574 -20.95 -51.12 -89.02
N PRO A 575 -21.29 -51.43 -90.29
CA PRO A 575 -20.85 -52.70 -90.92
C PRO A 575 -19.83 -52.64 -92.09
N LYS A 576 -18.69 -53.38 -92.06
CA LYS A 576 -17.63 -53.49 -93.12
C LYS A 576 -16.83 -54.83 -93.02
N LEU A 577 -16.60 -55.61 -94.11
CA LEU A 577 -16.24 -57.07 -94.08
C LEU A 577 -15.46 -57.62 -95.36
N VAL A 578 -14.58 -58.66 -95.28
CA VAL A 578 -13.62 -59.23 -96.34
C VAL A 578 -13.07 -60.70 -96.01
N PRO A 579 -12.57 -61.60 -96.94
CA PRO A 579 -12.14 -63.03 -96.69
C PRO A 579 -10.62 -63.47 -96.89
N LEU A 580 -10.29 -64.79 -97.07
CA LEU A 580 -9.06 -65.56 -96.58
C LEU A 580 -8.17 -66.39 -97.62
N GLY A 581 -7.31 -67.38 -97.20
CA GLY A 581 -6.20 -68.03 -98.02
C GLY A 581 -5.62 -69.48 -97.67
N ASN A 582 -4.29 -69.76 -97.82
CA ASN A 582 -3.60 -71.11 -97.91
C ASN A 582 -2.10 -71.18 -97.44
N THR A 583 -1.42 -72.37 -97.36
CA THR A 583 -0.04 -72.58 -96.80
C THR A 583 1.03 -73.39 -97.63
N ALA A 584 1.60 -74.54 -97.16
CA ALA A 584 2.63 -75.46 -97.78
C ALA A 584 4.17 -75.31 -97.46
N VAL A 585 5.11 -75.55 -98.43
CA VAL A 585 6.60 -75.85 -98.36
C VAL A 585 7.41 -75.04 -97.33
N TYR A 586 6.95 -73.83 -97.04
CA TYR A 586 7.37 -72.95 -95.96
C TYR A 586 7.72 -73.67 -94.64
N LEU A 587 6.92 -74.64 -94.21
CA LEU A 587 7.05 -75.32 -92.91
C LEU A 587 8.39 -76.04 -92.70
N ALA A 588 8.93 -76.69 -93.74
CA ALA A 588 10.18 -77.47 -93.61
C ALA A 588 11.42 -76.59 -93.35
N THR A 589 11.40 -75.34 -93.80
CA THR A 589 12.55 -74.41 -93.63
C THR A 589 12.63 -73.83 -92.22
N LEU A 590 11.51 -73.81 -91.48
CA LEU A 590 11.46 -73.34 -90.09
C LEU A 590 12.07 -74.33 -89.08
N ALA A 591 11.96 -75.64 -89.36
CA ALA A 591 12.28 -76.70 -88.41
C ALA A 591 13.76 -76.77 -87.99
N ALA A 592 14.70 -76.30 -88.83
CA ALA A 592 16.14 -76.44 -88.59
C ALA A 592 16.70 -75.55 -87.46
N TYR A 593 15.96 -74.54 -87.00
CA TYR A 593 16.41 -73.56 -86.00
C TYR A 593 15.45 -73.38 -84.81
N SER A 594 14.31 -74.08 -84.78
CA SER A 594 13.21 -73.85 -83.82
C SER A 594 13.57 -73.99 -82.32
N ALA A 595 14.68 -74.66 -81.98
CA ALA A 595 15.08 -74.95 -80.61
C ALA A 595 16.31 -74.12 -80.11
N LYS A 596 16.66 -73.00 -80.76
CA LYS A 596 17.90 -72.24 -80.49
C LYS A 596 17.72 -70.80 -80.01
N GLU A 597 16.49 -70.39 -79.71
CA GLU A 597 16.11 -68.99 -79.37
C GLU A 597 16.97 -68.35 -78.27
N THR A 598 17.17 -69.03 -77.14
CA THR A 598 17.88 -68.49 -75.97
C THR A 598 19.40 -68.38 -76.14
N SER A 599 19.96 -68.84 -77.26
CA SER A 599 21.41 -68.82 -77.54
C SER A 599 21.87 -67.56 -78.29
N TYR A 600 20.93 -66.71 -78.73
CA TYR A 600 21.21 -65.52 -79.54
C TYR A 600 20.46 -64.31 -78.98
N THR A 601 21.03 -63.12 -79.18
CA THR A 601 20.40 -61.85 -78.80
C THR A 601 19.02 -61.77 -79.43
N SER A 602 17.99 -61.52 -78.61
CA SER A 602 16.64 -61.15 -79.01
C SER A 602 16.63 -60.02 -80.05
N ALA A 603 17.64 -59.16 -80.13
CA ALA A 603 17.78 -58.21 -81.25
C ALA A 603 18.06 -58.92 -82.60
N SER A 604 19.10 -59.75 -82.69
CA SER A 604 19.42 -60.51 -83.92
C SER A 604 18.40 -61.60 -84.22
N TRP A 605 17.86 -62.22 -83.17
CA TRP A 605 16.83 -63.23 -83.23
C TRP A 605 15.47 -62.62 -83.55
N THR A 606 15.17 -61.38 -83.12
CA THR A 606 14.03 -60.60 -83.64
C THR A 606 14.27 -60.19 -85.08
N ALA A 607 15.48 -59.90 -85.53
CA ALA A 607 15.74 -59.68 -86.96
C ALA A 607 15.46 -60.95 -87.78
N TYR A 608 15.91 -62.12 -87.31
CA TYR A 608 15.58 -63.42 -87.90
C TYR A 608 14.08 -63.72 -87.86
N GLN A 609 13.44 -63.65 -86.69
CA GLN A 609 12.00 -63.76 -86.50
C GLN A 609 11.21 -62.70 -87.28
N ASN A 610 11.75 -61.52 -87.56
CA ASN A 610 11.09 -60.51 -88.38
C ASN A 610 11.15 -60.91 -89.85
N VAL A 611 12.26 -61.50 -90.31
CA VAL A 611 12.31 -62.16 -91.62
C VAL A 611 11.42 -63.40 -91.68
N LEU A 612 11.13 -64.07 -90.56
CA LEU A 612 10.00 -65.01 -90.50
C LEU A 612 8.66 -64.26 -90.61
N LYS A 613 8.37 -63.30 -89.72
CA LYS A 613 7.08 -62.57 -89.58
C LYS A 613 6.65 -61.81 -90.84
N VAL A 614 7.53 -61.06 -91.50
CA VAL A 614 7.19 -60.31 -92.75
C VAL A 614 7.07 -61.23 -93.97
N ASN A 615 7.35 -62.51 -93.79
CA ASN A 615 7.18 -63.57 -94.76
C ASN A 615 6.32 -64.71 -94.18
N VAL A 616 5.47 -64.40 -93.19
CA VAL A 616 4.53 -65.37 -92.61
C VAL A 616 3.48 -65.73 -93.65
N VAL A 617 3.20 -67.03 -93.69
CA VAL A 617 2.15 -67.63 -94.48
C VAL A 617 1.05 -68.09 -93.52
N THR A 618 -0.14 -67.51 -93.63
CA THR A 618 -1.30 -67.83 -92.78
C THR A 618 -2.39 -68.57 -93.57
N ALA A 619 -3.38 -69.14 -92.88
CA ALA A 619 -4.63 -69.58 -93.51
C ALA A 619 -5.47 -68.41 -94.07
N ASP A 620 -5.11 -67.14 -93.78
CA ASP A 620 -5.63 -65.93 -94.44
C ASP A 620 -4.90 -65.60 -95.77
N SER A 621 -3.77 -66.25 -96.10
CA SER A 621 -2.80 -65.76 -97.10
C SER A 621 -2.97 -66.34 -98.51
N GLY A 622 -3.05 -65.47 -99.53
CA GLY A 622 -3.03 -65.90 -100.94
C GLY A 622 -1.68 -66.46 -101.41
N GLN A 623 -1.71 -67.39 -102.38
CA GLN A 623 -0.59 -68.26 -102.77
C GLN A 623 0.73 -67.55 -103.14
N ILE A 624 0.68 -66.34 -103.69
CA ILE A 624 1.88 -65.61 -104.17
C ILE A 624 2.82 -65.17 -103.03
N LEU A 625 2.30 -65.00 -101.81
CA LEU A 625 3.10 -64.60 -100.64
C LEU A 625 4.07 -65.71 -100.15
N ILE A 626 3.92 -66.93 -100.66
CA ILE A 626 4.39 -68.16 -100.01
C ILE A 626 5.78 -68.58 -100.50
N ASP A 627 6.02 -68.56 -101.82
CA ASP A 627 7.34 -68.90 -102.37
C ASP A 627 8.37 -67.79 -102.11
N ALA A 628 7.92 -66.54 -102.11
CA ALA A 628 8.73 -65.36 -101.77
C ALA A 628 9.25 -65.37 -100.32
N ALA A 629 8.67 -66.21 -99.45
CA ALA A 629 9.07 -66.34 -98.05
C ALA A 629 10.35 -67.16 -97.86
N VAL A 630 10.38 -68.36 -98.46
CA VAL A 630 11.37 -69.41 -98.16
C VAL A 630 12.81 -68.95 -98.41
N ALA A 631 13.04 -68.18 -99.47
CA ALA A 631 14.38 -67.70 -99.85
C ALA A 631 14.97 -66.74 -98.81
N LYS A 632 14.18 -65.78 -98.29
CA LYS A 632 14.65 -64.75 -97.36
C LYS A 632 15.02 -65.34 -96.00
N ILE A 633 14.25 -66.33 -95.54
CA ILE A 633 14.44 -67.01 -94.25
C ILE A 633 15.85 -67.58 -94.11
N LYS A 634 16.40 -68.21 -95.16
CA LYS A 634 17.75 -68.80 -95.14
C LYS A 634 18.87 -67.77 -95.02
N ILE A 635 18.70 -66.57 -95.59
CA ILE A 635 19.71 -65.49 -95.48
C ILE A 635 19.78 -64.99 -94.03
N ALA A 636 18.62 -64.83 -93.39
CA ALA A 636 18.55 -64.30 -92.02
C ALA A 636 19.09 -65.26 -90.93
N GLN A 637 19.16 -66.58 -91.21
CA GLN A 637 19.79 -67.56 -90.30
C GLN A 637 21.29 -67.26 -90.08
N ASN A 638 21.98 -66.70 -91.08
CA ASN A 638 23.42 -66.39 -91.02
C ASN A 638 23.75 -65.06 -90.33
N LEU A 639 22.75 -64.34 -89.79
CA LEU A 639 22.91 -63.02 -89.17
C LEU A 639 22.61 -63.03 -87.65
N LEU A 640 22.55 -64.21 -87.04
CA LEU A 640 22.32 -64.39 -85.61
C LEU A 640 23.59 -64.11 -84.77
N VAL A 641 23.43 -63.39 -83.66
CA VAL A 641 24.52 -62.91 -82.79
C VAL A 641 24.36 -63.46 -81.36
N PRO A 642 25.35 -64.14 -80.75
CA PRO A 642 25.23 -64.73 -79.42
C PRO A 642 25.00 -63.74 -78.26
N THR A 643 24.36 -64.21 -77.19
CA THR A 643 24.16 -63.48 -75.91
C THR A 643 25.44 -63.41 -75.06
N GLY A 644 25.51 -62.40 -74.18
CA GLY A 644 26.65 -62.17 -73.27
C GLY A 644 26.35 -62.45 -71.79
N ILE A 645 27.41 -62.46 -70.98
CA ILE A 645 27.42 -62.75 -69.54
C ILE A 645 27.45 -61.45 -68.73
N LEU A 646 26.52 -61.31 -67.77
CA LEU A 646 26.25 -60.08 -67.01
C LEU A 646 27.06 -59.87 -65.71
N THR A 647 27.92 -60.81 -65.30
CA THR A 647 28.54 -60.83 -63.96
C THR A 647 29.22 -59.51 -63.59
N ASP A 648 30.09 -58.99 -64.45
CA ASP A 648 30.86 -57.76 -64.20
C ASP A 648 29.97 -56.50 -64.16
N TYR A 649 28.84 -56.53 -64.89
CA TYR A 649 27.87 -55.44 -64.93
C TYR A 649 27.04 -55.37 -63.64
N ILE A 650 26.62 -56.52 -63.11
CA ILE A 650 25.94 -56.59 -61.81
C ILE A 650 26.88 -56.16 -60.68
N ALA A 651 28.16 -56.58 -60.73
CA ALA A 651 29.18 -56.12 -59.78
C ALA A 651 29.40 -54.60 -59.86
N ALA A 652 29.52 -54.03 -61.06
CA ALA A 652 29.70 -52.59 -61.25
C ALA A 652 28.55 -51.76 -60.67
N LEU A 653 27.29 -52.19 -60.82
CA LEU A 653 26.13 -51.48 -60.27
C LEU A 653 26.12 -51.43 -58.74
N ASN A 654 26.50 -52.53 -58.08
CA ASN A 654 26.39 -52.69 -56.63
C ASN A 654 27.46 -51.94 -55.82
N ASN A 655 28.45 -51.32 -56.47
CA ASN A 655 29.57 -50.62 -55.81
C ASN A 655 29.17 -49.33 -55.05
N VAL A 656 27.98 -48.77 -55.27
CA VAL A 656 27.57 -47.46 -54.73
C VAL A 656 26.10 -47.42 -54.29
N LYS A 657 25.78 -46.63 -53.26
CA LYS A 657 24.45 -46.56 -52.63
C LYS A 657 23.94 -45.11 -52.53
N GLU A 658 22.67 -44.91 -52.87
CA GLU A 658 22.03 -43.58 -52.97
C GLU A 658 22.16 -42.67 -51.73
N ALA A 659 22.10 -43.28 -50.54
CA ALA A 659 22.18 -42.56 -49.28
C ALA A 659 23.51 -41.80 -49.09
N ASP A 660 24.59 -42.27 -49.72
CA ASP A 660 25.95 -41.77 -49.45
C ASP A 660 26.30 -40.56 -50.33
N TYR A 661 25.52 -40.29 -51.38
CA TYR A 661 25.82 -39.30 -52.43
C TYR A 661 24.73 -38.24 -52.59
N THR A 662 25.13 -37.01 -52.93
CA THR A 662 24.23 -35.86 -53.12
C THR A 662 23.25 -36.13 -54.26
N SER A 663 21.98 -35.80 -54.09
CA SER A 663 20.88 -36.13 -55.03
C SER A 663 21.16 -35.64 -56.46
N ALA A 664 21.76 -34.46 -56.62
CA ALA A 664 22.14 -33.93 -57.92
C ALA A 664 23.20 -34.80 -58.63
N SER A 665 24.23 -35.24 -57.90
CA SER A 665 25.27 -36.12 -58.45
C SER A 665 24.75 -37.55 -58.67
N TRP A 666 23.88 -38.03 -57.78
CA TRP A 666 23.25 -39.33 -57.87
C TRP A 666 22.29 -39.40 -59.07
N ALA A 667 21.50 -38.35 -59.33
CA ALA A 667 20.65 -38.26 -60.53
C ALA A 667 21.47 -38.24 -61.84
N VAL A 668 22.70 -37.70 -61.83
CA VAL A 668 23.62 -37.78 -62.97
C VAL A 668 24.18 -39.20 -63.13
N TYR A 669 24.55 -39.88 -62.04
CA TYR A 669 24.96 -41.29 -62.08
C TYR A 669 23.81 -42.22 -62.53
N GLN A 670 22.60 -42.03 -62.00
CA GLN A 670 21.38 -42.73 -62.43
C GLN A 670 21.09 -42.52 -63.92
N LYS A 671 21.32 -41.33 -64.48
CA LYS A 671 21.21 -41.10 -65.93
C LYS A 671 22.24 -41.91 -66.73
N VAL A 672 23.47 -42.06 -66.24
CA VAL A 672 24.46 -42.94 -66.89
C VAL A 672 24.07 -44.41 -66.76
N VAL A 673 23.63 -44.87 -65.58
CA VAL A 673 23.13 -46.23 -65.37
C VAL A 673 21.94 -46.53 -66.28
N ALA A 674 20.93 -45.66 -66.32
CA ALA A 674 19.75 -45.79 -67.18
C ALA A 674 20.11 -45.81 -68.68
N ALA A 675 21.11 -45.04 -69.10
CA ALA A 675 21.63 -45.05 -70.48
C ALA A 675 22.53 -46.25 -70.81
N ASN A 676 22.89 -47.07 -69.82
CA ASN A 676 23.78 -48.24 -69.96
C ASN A 676 23.13 -49.51 -69.39
N VAL A 677 21.79 -49.59 -69.34
CA VAL A 677 21.09 -50.79 -68.86
C VAL A 677 21.41 -51.97 -69.78
N MET A 678 21.92 -53.05 -69.18
CA MET A 678 22.20 -54.32 -69.86
C MET A 678 21.32 -55.44 -69.31
N THR A 679 20.87 -56.32 -70.19
CA THR A 679 20.13 -57.55 -69.90
C THR A 679 20.86 -58.75 -70.49
N ASN A 680 20.32 -59.95 -70.27
CA ASN A 680 20.81 -61.19 -70.90
C ASN A 680 20.64 -61.21 -72.44
N ASP A 681 19.97 -60.20 -73.01
CA ASP A 681 19.87 -59.96 -74.45
C ASP A 681 21.13 -59.30 -75.04
N ASN A 682 21.95 -58.62 -74.24
CA ASN A 682 23.05 -57.84 -74.79
C ASN A 682 24.25 -58.71 -75.19
N SER A 683 24.92 -58.30 -76.27
CA SER A 683 26.19 -58.89 -76.70
C SER A 683 27.32 -58.53 -75.71
N GLN A 684 28.35 -59.37 -75.64
CA GLN A 684 29.41 -59.22 -74.64
C GLN A 684 30.13 -57.86 -74.67
N ASP A 685 30.27 -57.24 -75.85
CA ASP A 685 30.96 -55.96 -76.00
C ASP A 685 30.07 -54.75 -75.66
N GLN A 686 28.74 -54.87 -75.79
CA GLN A 686 27.80 -53.91 -75.20
C GLN A 686 27.89 -53.94 -73.67
N ILE A 687 27.95 -55.14 -73.07
CA ILE A 687 28.08 -55.32 -71.61
C ILE A 687 29.39 -54.71 -71.11
N LYS A 688 30.54 -54.99 -71.75
CA LYS A 688 31.84 -54.37 -71.42
C LYS A 688 31.78 -52.83 -71.52
N THR A 689 31.08 -52.30 -72.52
CA THR A 689 30.94 -50.85 -72.72
C THR A 689 30.12 -50.20 -71.60
N ALA A 690 29.01 -50.84 -71.18
CA ALA A 690 28.22 -50.41 -70.04
C ALA A 690 29.02 -50.41 -68.73
N VAL A 691 29.74 -51.50 -68.44
CA VAL A 691 30.64 -51.62 -67.27
C VAL A 691 31.62 -50.44 -67.22
N LYS A 692 32.30 -50.16 -68.34
CA LYS A 692 33.25 -49.04 -68.46
C LYS A 692 32.60 -47.69 -68.20
N ASN A 693 31.40 -47.45 -68.74
CA ASN A 693 30.68 -46.19 -68.58
C ASN A 693 30.16 -45.97 -67.14
N ILE A 694 29.66 -47.03 -66.50
CA ILE A 694 29.17 -47.00 -65.11
C ILE A 694 30.33 -46.73 -64.14
N LEU A 695 31.44 -47.46 -64.25
CA LEU A 695 32.65 -47.23 -63.44
C LEU A 695 33.22 -45.81 -63.68
N ALA A 696 33.22 -45.34 -64.93
CA ALA A 696 33.65 -43.96 -65.25
C ALA A 696 32.67 -42.86 -64.78
N ALA A 697 31.48 -43.21 -64.30
CA ALA A 697 30.53 -42.31 -63.65
C ALA A 697 30.60 -42.35 -62.11
N GLN A 698 31.11 -43.44 -61.52
CA GLN A 698 31.40 -43.56 -60.09
C GLN A 698 32.63 -42.77 -59.62
N ALA A 699 33.37 -42.15 -60.56
CA ALA A 699 34.52 -41.31 -60.25
C ALA A 699 34.14 -40.17 -59.28
N PRO A 700 34.96 -39.85 -58.25
CA PRO A 700 34.62 -38.83 -57.23
C PRO A 700 34.35 -37.42 -57.76
N THR A 701 34.81 -37.11 -58.97
CA THR A 701 34.56 -35.83 -59.67
C THR A 701 33.19 -35.75 -60.34
N LYS A 702 32.42 -36.85 -60.36
CA LYS A 702 31.07 -36.95 -60.94
C LYS A 702 30.03 -37.42 -59.92
N LEU A 703 30.40 -38.32 -59.01
CA LEU A 703 29.53 -38.87 -57.97
C LEU A 703 30.02 -38.37 -56.59
N VAL A 704 29.31 -37.39 -56.04
CA VAL A 704 29.80 -36.54 -54.95
C VAL A 704 29.14 -36.94 -53.64
N LYS A 705 29.93 -37.29 -52.62
CA LYS A 705 29.41 -37.73 -51.32
C LYS A 705 28.72 -36.58 -50.56
N ARG A 706 27.65 -36.91 -49.82
CA ARG A 706 27.02 -35.99 -48.87
C ARG A 706 28.00 -35.64 -47.74
N GLY A 707 27.89 -34.44 -47.19
CA GLY A 707 28.64 -34.06 -45.99
C GLY A 707 28.10 -34.73 -44.74
N THR A 708 28.98 -35.32 -43.94
CA THR A 708 28.62 -35.97 -42.67
C THR A 708 28.55 -34.98 -41.51
N ASN A 709 29.18 -33.81 -41.62
CA ASN A 709 29.30 -32.84 -40.53
C ASN A 709 28.15 -31.81 -40.46
N PHE A 710 26.94 -32.17 -40.94
CA PHE A 710 25.81 -31.23 -41.00
C PHE A 710 25.37 -30.73 -39.62
N ASP A 711 25.52 -31.55 -38.58
CA ASP A 711 25.11 -31.21 -37.21
C ASP A 711 26.04 -30.16 -36.55
N ALA A 712 27.30 -30.04 -36.99
CA ALA A 712 28.16 -28.93 -36.59
C ALA A 712 27.74 -27.60 -37.22
N TYR A 713 27.20 -27.64 -38.45
CA TYR A 713 26.64 -26.47 -39.13
C TYR A 713 25.34 -26.00 -38.44
N THR A 714 24.41 -26.90 -38.11
CA THR A 714 23.19 -26.53 -37.37
C THR A 714 23.51 -26.00 -35.96
N ALA A 715 24.50 -26.57 -35.27
CA ALA A 715 24.99 -26.09 -33.99
C ALA A 715 25.64 -24.68 -34.04
N ILE A 716 26.01 -24.17 -35.22
CA ILE A 716 26.51 -22.79 -35.39
C ILE A 716 25.37 -21.80 -35.63
N LEU A 717 24.30 -22.21 -36.33
CA LEU A 717 23.09 -21.39 -36.50
C LEU A 717 22.44 -21.03 -35.16
N ALA A 718 22.51 -21.92 -34.17
CA ALA A 718 21.89 -21.75 -32.85
C ALA A 718 22.63 -20.79 -31.88
N LYS A 719 23.83 -20.28 -32.22
CA LYS A 719 24.73 -19.59 -31.27
C LYS A 719 24.56 -18.08 -31.13
N ALA A 720 23.70 -17.45 -31.93
CA ALA A 720 23.52 -16.00 -31.91
C ALA A 720 22.03 -15.63 -32.08
N PRO A 721 21.32 -15.28 -30.99
CA PRO A 721 19.94 -14.77 -31.06
C PRO A 721 19.91 -13.31 -31.57
N GLU A 722 18.94 -12.97 -32.42
CA GLU A 722 18.80 -11.62 -33.03
C GLU A 722 18.66 -10.49 -31.98
N GLN A 723 18.05 -10.80 -30.84
CA GLN A 723 17.82 -9.84 -29.75
C GLN A 723 19.11 -9.40 -29.00
N ASP A 724 20.15 -10.23 -28.99
CA ASP A 724 21.35 -10.04 -28.17
C ASP A 724 22.36 -9.05 -28.81
N TYR A 725 22.21 -8.76 -30.10
CA TYR A 725 23.19 -8.04 -30.91
C TYR A 725 22.60 -6.80 -31.60
N THR A 726 23.44 -5.78 -31.75
CA THR A 726 23.07 -4.48 -32.33
C THR A 726 22.63 -4.61 -33.79
N VAL A 727 21.56 -3.92 -34.18
CA VAL A 727 20.93 -4.01 -35.52
C VAL A 727 21.93 -3.74 -36.64
N ALA A 728 22.87 -2.81 -36.41
CA ALA A 728 23.93 -2.44 -37.36
C ALA A 728 24.91 -3.58 -37.67
N THR A 729 25.20 -4.48 -36.71
CA THR A 729 26.09 -5.64 -36.93
C THR A 729 25.32 -6.91 -37.25
N TRP A 730 24.12 -7.05 -36.69
CA TRP A 730 23.23 -8.17 -36.99
C TRP A 730 22.73 -8.18 -38.44
N THR A 731 22.41 -7.02 -39.04
CA THR A 731 21.87 -6.96 -40.40
C THR A 731 22.84 -7.50 -41.47
N PRO A 732 24.14 -7.15 -41.47
CA PRO A 732 25.14 -7.83 -42.30
C PRO A 732 25.25 -9.33 -42.01
N TYR A 733 25.26 -9.75 -40.74
CA TYR A 733 25.36 -11.16 -40.36
C TYR A 733 24.17 -11.99 -40.88
N LYS A 734 22.94 -11.49 -40.71
CA LYS A 734 21.69 -12.10 -41.22
C LYS A 734 21.75 -12.31 -42.74
N LYS A 735 22.35 -11.38 -43.48
CA LYS A 735 22.59 -11.50 -44.93
C LYS A 735 23.61 -12.61 -45.27
N VAL A 736 24.68 -12.76 -44.49
CA VAL A 736 25.65 -13.88 -44.66
C VAL A 736 25.01 -15.22 -44.31
N LEU A 737 24.20 -15.28 -43.25
CA LEU A 737 23.47 -16.48 -42.82
C LEU A 737 22.57 -17.00 -43.95
N LEU A 738 21.67 -16.15 -44.47
CA LEU A 738 20.75 -16.47 -45.56
C LEU A 738 21.48 -16.89 -46.84
N ALA A 739 22.60 -16.23 -47.17
CA ALA A 739 23.39 -16.51 -48.37
C ALA A 739 24.22 -17.81 -48.30
N ASN A 740 24.28 -18.48 -47.14
CA ASN A 740 25.05 -19.73 -46.97
C ASN A 740 24.21 -20.84 -46.30
N LEU A 741 22.88 -20.81 -46.50
CA LEU A 741 21.98 -21.87 -46.01
C LEU A 741 22.25 -23.21 -46.71
N MET A 742 22.76 -24.18 -45.94
CA MET A 742 22.99 -25.57 -46.37
C MET A 742 21.86 -26.51 -45.89
N ASN A 743 21.71 -27.66 -46.55
CA ASN A 743 20.81 -28.76 -46.19
C ASN A 743 21.55 -30.12 -46.20
N LYS A 744 20.88 -31.21 -45.81
CA LYS A 744 21.46 -32.57 -45.71
C LYS A 744 21.85 -33.23 -47.03
N ASP A 745 21.63 -32.58 -48.18
CA ASP A 745 22.07 -33.02 -49.50
C ASP A 745 23.33 -32.29 -50.00
N ASN A 746 23.86 -31.32 -49.25
CA ASN A 746 25.12 -30.65 -49.59
C ASN A 746 26.35 -31.55 -49.37
N SER A 747 27.43 -31.27 -50.11
CA SER A 747 28.72 -31.95 -49.93
C SER A 747 29.52 -31.35 -48.78
N GLN A 748 30.47 -32.11 -48.21
CA GLN A 748 31.25 -31.69 -47.06
C GLN A 748 31.96 -30.34 -47.26
N VAL A 749 32.57 -30.14 -48.44
CA VAL A 749 33.25 -28.89 -48.82
C VAL A 749 32.31 -27.68 -48.85
N GLN A 750 31.03 -27.86 -49.22
CA GLN A 750 30.04 -26.79 -49.19
C GLN A 750 29.66 -26.42 -47.74
N ILE A 751 29.49 -27.43 -46.87
CA ILE A 751 29.21 -27.25 -45.44
C ILE A 751 30.37 -26.52 -44.76
N ASP A 752 31.61 -26.96 -44.96
CA ASP A 752 32.79 -26.34 -44.34
C ASP A 752 33.01 -24.89 -44.82
N ALA A 753 32.78 -24.62 -46.11
CA ALA A 753 32.84 -23.26 -46.66
C ALA A 753 31.71 -22.34 -46.15
N ALA A 754 30.52 -22.88 -45.86
CA ALA A 754 29.43 -22.15 -45.22
C ALA A 754 29.76 -21.85 -43.75
N VAL A 755 30.25 -22.85 -43.01
CA VAL A 755 30.68 -22.74 -41.61
C VAL A 755 31.72 -21.64 -41.43
N LEU A 756 32.79 -21.63 -42.24
CA LEU A 756 33.84 -20.61 -42.16
C LEU A 756 33.33 -19.19 -42.40
N LYS A 757 32.44 -18.98 -43.36
CA LYS A 757 31.84 -17.67 -43.65
C LYS A 757 30.92 -17.19 -42.53
N ILE A 758 30.11 -18.08 -41.98
CA ILE A 758 29.20 -17.75 -40.86
C ILE A 758 30.02 -17.42 -39.61
N GLN A 759 31.06 -18.21 -39.29
CA GLN A 759 31.98 -17.92 -38.18
C GLN A 759 32.72 -16.58 -38.35
N ALA A 760 33.24 -16.29 -39.54
CA ALA A 760 33.89 -15.01 -39.83
C ALA A 760 32.92 -13.82 -39.69
N ALA A 761 31.64 -14.01 -40.01
CA ALA A 761 30.61 -12.99 -39.81
C ALA A 761 30.19 -12.86 -38.32
N GLN A 762 30.15 -13.96 -37.55
CA GLN A 762 29.90 -13.94 -36.10
C GLN A 762 30.94 -13.11 -35.34
N PHE A 763 32.20 -13.10 -35.78
CA PHE A 763 33.26 -12.28 -35.15
C PHE A 763 32.99 -10.77 -35.19
N ASN A 764 32.16 -10.29 -36.12
CA ASN A 764 31.80 -8.88 -36.27
C ASN A 764 30.51 -8.49 -35.53
N LEU A 765 29.87 -9.41 -34.81
CA LEU A 765 28.65 -9.14 -34.04
C LEU A 765 28.98 -8.39 -32.74
N VAL A 766 28.37 -7.22 -32.55
CA VAL A 766 28.51 -6.41 -31.33
C VAL A 766 27.26 -6.55 -30.49
N LYS A 767 27.42 -7.03 -29.25
CA LYS A 767 26.31 -7.20 -28.29
C LYS A 767 25.70 -5.87 -27.87
N LYS A 768 24.39 -5.87 -27.64
CA LYS A 768 23.66 -4.79 -26.97
C LYS A 768 24.11 -4.69 -25.51
N GLY A 769 24.17 -3.48 -24.96
CA GLY A 769 24.39 -3.26 -23.54
C GLY A 769 23.08 -3.24 -22.74
N VAL A 770 23.18 -3.53 -21.44
CA VAL A 770 22.08 -3.54 -20.48
C VAL A 770 21.97 -2.15 -19.85
N THR A 771 20.84 -1.47 -20.06
CA THR A 771 20.59 -0.11 -19.57
C THR A 771 20.18 -0.05 -18.10
N THR A 772 19.83 -1.15 -17.44
CA THR A 772 19.25 -1.16 -16.08
C THR A 772 20.03 -0.29 -15.07
N ALA A 773 21.36 -0.34 -15.06
CA ALA A 773 22.17 0.47 -14.13
C ALA A 773 22.20 1.98 -14.45
N TYR A 774 21.99 2.34 -15.72
CA TYR A 774 21.80 3.71 -16.21
C TYR A 774 20.38 4.19 -15.86
N ASP A 775 19.37 3.38 -16.17
CA ASP A 775 17.96 3.68 -15.93
C ASP A 775 17.69 3.86 -14.42
N THR A 776 18.25 3.00 -13.56
CA THR A 776 18.18 3.16 -12.10
C THR A 776 18.85 4.46 -11.63
N ALA A 777 19.97 4.88 -12.25
CA ALA A 777 20.64 6.13 -11.90
C ALA A 777 19.83 7.39 -12.30
N LEU A 778 18.94 7.28 -13.29
CA LEU A 778 17.96 8.32 -13.65
C LEU A 778 16.65 8.22 -12.85
N ALA A 779 16.30 7.01 -12.39
CA ALA A 779 15.06 6.75 -11.67
C ALA A 779 15.09 7.17 -10.19
N ASP A 780 16.26 7.43 -9.61
CA ASP A 780 16.45 7.90 -8.23
C ASP A 780 15.63 9.19 -7.96
N PRO A 781 14.70 9.21 -6.99
CA PRO A 781 13.91 10.39 -6.65
C PRO A 781 14.74 11.62 -6.24
N LEU A 782 15.92 11.43 -5.63
CA LEU A 782 16.73 12.51 -5.06
C LEU A 782 17.18 13.55 -6.09
N TYR A 783 17.34 13.16 -7.36
CA TYR A 783 17.92 14.01 -8.40
C TYR A 783 16.91 14.54 -9.42
N LYS A 784 15.60 14.56 -9.09
CA LYS A 784 14.53 14.96 -10.02
C LYS A 784 13.97 16.37 -9.81
N LEU A 785 14.05 16.92 -8.60
CA LEU A 785 13.48 18.22 -8.26
C LEU A 785 14.47 19.34 -8.57
N ALA A 786 14.20 20.13 -9.61
CA ALA A 786 15.05 21.24 -10.04
C ALA A 786 15.17 22.40 -9.02
N ASP A 787 14.29 22.43 -8.01
CA ASP A 787 14.25 23.49 -7.00
C ASP A 787 15.08 23.21 -5.75
N ASP A 788 15.47 21.96 -5.52
CA ASP A 788 16.36 21.57 -4.42
C ASP A 788 17.83 21.98 -4.65
N TRP A 789 18.19 22.38 -5.87
CA TRP A 789 19.57 22.55 -6.33
C TRP A 789 19.87 23.97 -6.82
N THR A 790 21.14 24.40 -6.70
CA THR A 790 21.60 25.65 -7.33
C THR A 790 21.45 25.58 -8.84
N THR A 791 21.03 26.69 -9.45
CA THR A 791 20.80 26.87 -10.89
C THR A 791 22.04 26.44 -11.69
N LYS A 792 23.24 26.75 -11.19
CA LYS A 792 24.52 26.41 -11.85
C LYS A 792 24.86 24.92 -11.77
N SER A 793 24.71 24.27 -10.62
CA SER A 793 24.97 22.83 -10.53
C SER A 793 23.92 22.02 -11.28
N TRP A 794 22.65 22.45 -11.23
CA TRP A 794 21.55 21.82 -11.96
C TRP A 794 21.74 21.89 -13.48
N ALA A 795 22.09 23.06 -14.04
CA ALA A 795 22.40 23.20 -15.46
C ALA A 795 23.61 22.33 -15.88
N THR A 796 24.59 22.15 -15.00
CA THR A 796 25.75 21.26 -15.22
C THR A 796 25.32 19.80 -15.28
N TYR A 797 24.41 19.37 -14.39
CA TYR A 797 23.83 18.03 -14.40
C TYR A 797 22.98 17.79 -15.66
N GLN A 798 22.12 18.74 -16.05
CA GLN A 798 21.34 18.66 -17.29
C GLN A 798 22.23 18.53 -18.54
N ALA A 799 23.33 19.29 -18.61
CA ALA A 799 24.31 19.15 -19.70
C ALA A 799 24.97 17.76 -19.70
N ALA A 800 25.28 17.20 -18.53
CA ALA A 800 25.81 15.84 -18.41
C ALA A 800 24.79 14.76 -18.84
N LEU A 801 23.51 14.92 -18.50
CA LEU A 801 22.43 14.02 -18.97
C LEU A 801 22.33 14.01 -20.50
N ILE A 802 22.32 15.19 -21.13
CA ILE A 802 22.24 15.32 -22.59
C ILE A 802 23.48 14.72 -23.27
N ALA A 803 24.68 15.01 -22.75
CA ALA A 803 25.94 14.54 -23.32
C ALA A 803 26.19 13.03 -23.14
N ASN A 804 25.47 12.37 -22.22
CA ASN A 804 25.64 10.95 -21.91
C ASN A 804 24.38 10.11 -22.22
N ALA A 805 23.47 10.61 -23.06
CA ALA A 805 22.32 9.85 -23.52
C ALA A 805 22.74 8.55 -24.23
N VAL A 806 22.14 7.42 -23.82
CA VAL A 806 22.36 6.09 -24.40
C VAL A 806 21.04 5.37 -24.71
N THR A 807 21.14 4.33 -25.52
CA THR A 807 20.03 3.50 -25.98
C THR A 807 20.35 2.01 -25.79
N THR A 808 19.37 1.13 -25.94
CA THR A 808 19.59 -0.32 -25.95
C THR A 808 20.36 -0.85 -27.17
N GLU A 809 20.63 0.00 -28.18
CA GLU A 809 21.54 -0.32 -29.29
C GLU A 809 23.00 0.10 -29.00
N ASP A 810 23.28 0.74 -27.87
CA ASP A 810 24.64 1.11 -27.48
C ASP A 810 25.39 -0.05 -26.81
N THR A 811 26.72 -0.03 -26.92
CA THR A 811 27.59 -1.04 -26.30
C THR A 811 27.64 -0.88 -24.79
N GLN A 812 27.81 -1.98 -24.05
CA GLN A 812 27.92 -1.96 -22.58
C GLN A 812 28.94 -0.93 -22.09
N SER A 813 30.14 -0.88 -22.69
CA SER A 813 31.17 0.09 -22.30
C SER A 813 30.78 1.56 -22.49
N LYS A 814 29.87 1.89 -23.42
CA LYS A 814 29.33 3.25 -23.57
C LYS A 814 28.27 3.53 -22.49
N ILE A 815 27.42 2.55 -22.19
CA ILE A 815 26.40 2.65 -21.13
C ILE A 815 27.04 2.76 -19.74
N ASP A 816 28.10 1.98 -19.47
CA ASP A 816 28.86 2.05 -18.22
C ASP A 816 29.55 3.41 -18.07
N GLY A 817 30.16 3.91 -19.14
CA GLY A 817 30.79 5.24 -19.19
C GLY A 817 29.77 6.36 -18.94
N ALA A 818 28.61 6.30 -19.61
CA ALA A 818 27.51 7.22 -19.42
C ALA A 818 26.97 7.19 -17.98
N THR A 819 26.72 6.00 -17.43
CA THR A 819 26.27 5.79 -16.04
C THR A 819 27.26 6.39 -15.04
N LYS A 820 28.57 6.17 -15.26
CA LYS A 820 29.64 6.73 -14.44
C LYS A 820 29.67 8.26 -14.51
N ASN A 821 29.53 8.83 -15.70
CA ASN A 821 29.54 10.28 -15.90
C ASN A 821 28.30 10.96 -15.27
N ILE A 822 27.13 10.33 -15.35
CA ILE A 822 25.89 10.82 -14.71
C ILE A 822 26.02 10.76 -13.19
N LYS A 823 26.51 9.65 -12.63
CA LYS A 823 26.76 9.53 -11.17
C LYS A 823 27.82 10.53 -10.70
N ALA A 824 28.86 10.79 -11.49
CA ALA A 824 29.84 11.84 -11.20
C ALA A 824 29.21 13.24 -11.22
N ALA A 825 28.29 13.53 -12.13
CA ALA A 825 27.57 14.81 -12.18
C ALA A 825 26.56 14.97 -11.03
N GLN A 826 25.89 13.89 -10.60
CA GLN A 826 25.04 13.88 -9.40
C GLN A 826 25.84 14.26 -8.15
N LEU A 827 27.07 13.73 -8.01
CA LEU A 827 28.02 14.10 -6.94
C LEU A 827 28.59 15.52 -7.06
N GLN A 828 28.20 16.32 -8.06
CA GLN A 828 28.53 17.75 -8.19
C GLN A 828 27.30 18.66 -8.04
N LEU A 829 26.13 18.10 -7.70
CA LEU A 829 24.95 18.87 -7.35
C LEU A 829 25.14 19.56 -5.99
N VAL A 830 24.96 20.88 -5.96
CA VAL A 830 25.02 21.71 -4.76
C VAL A 830 23.59 22.05 -4.36
N LYS A 831 23.19 21.67 -3.14
CA LYS A 831 21.85 21.97 -2.62
C LYS A 831 21.65 23.48 -2.56
N GLY A 832 20.50 23.96 -3.04
CA GLY A 832 20.12 25.37 -2.95
C GLY A 832 19.88 25.77 -1.49
N ALA A 833 20.02 27.07 -1.20
CA ALA A 833 19.65 27.59 0.11
C ALA A 833 18.11 27.59 0.29
N ASP A 834 17.66 27.14 1.46
CA ASP A 834 16.27 27.22 1.89
C ASP A 834 15.86 28.68 2.06
N LEU A 835 14.81 29.08 1.32
CA LEU A 835 14.26 30.42 1.28
C LEU A 835 12.95 30.57 2.07
N GLU A 836 12.32 29.51 2.59
CA GLU A 836 10.94 29.56 3.10
C GLU A 836 10.79 30.61 4.22
N ALA A 837 11.64 30.53 5.24
CA ALA A 837 11.66 31.49 6.34
C ALA A 837 12.08 32.91 5.91
N TYR A 838 12.86 33.06 4.83
CA TYR A 838 13.20 34.38 4.26
C TYR A 838 12.03 34.98 3.49
N ILE A 839 11.32 34.20 2.67
CA ILE A 839 10.14 34.64 1.91
C ILE A 839 9.01 35.05 2.86
N TYR A 840 8.75 34.25 3.89
CA TYR A 840 7.78 34.56 4.93
C TYR A 840 8.07 35.91 5.61
N VAL A 841 9.32 36.13 6.03
CA VAL A 841 9.74 37.42 6.62
C VAL A 841 9.61 38.55 5.60
N ARG A 842 10.14 38.39 4.38
CA ARG A 842 10.14 39.42 3.32
C ARG A 842 8.74 39.94 2.98
N ASP A 843 7.76 39.05 2.81
CA ASP A 843 6.44 39.41 2.30
C ASP A 843 5.42 39.76 3.42
N LYS A 844 5.78 39.64 4.70
CA LYS A 844 4.90 39.83 5.89
C LYS A 844 4.06 41.12 5.91
N TYR A 845 4.56 42.22 5.32
CA TYR A 845 3.88 43.53 5.28
C TYR A 845 3.57 44.04 3.86
N LYS A 846 3.66 43.17 2.85
CA LYS A 846 3.41 43.52 1.44
C LYS A 846 1.95 43.95 1.23
N GLY A 847 1.71 45.13 0.65
CA GLY A 847 0.36 45.67 0.48
C GLY A 847 -0.21 46.35 1.73
N ARG A 848 0.61 46.60 2.76
CA ARG A 848 0.24 47.26 4.03
C ARG A 848 0.91 48.63 4.18
N GLU A 849 1.26 49.26 3.06
CA GLU A 849 2.01 50.53 3.01
C GLU A 849 1.31 51.65 3.79
N ALA A 850 -0.02 51.68 3.78
CA ALA A 850 -0.85 52.72 4.40
C ALA A 850 -0.96 52.62 5.92
N GLU A 851 -0.59 51.49 6.53
CA GLU A 851 -0.65 51.29 7.99
C GLU A 851 0.50 52.01 8.72
N PHE A 852 1.60 52.28 8.02
CA PHE A 852 2.84 52.79 8.60
C PHE A 852 3.14 54.23 8.17
N THR A 853 4.00 54.92 8.93
CA THR A 853 4.42 56.26 8.53
C THR A 853 5.26 56.19 7.24
N ALA A 854 5.07 57.16 6.34
CA ALA A 854 5.75 57.19 5.05
C ALA A 854 7.30 57.16 5.17
N LYS A 855 7.86 57.66 6.28
CA LYS A 855 9.31 57.63 6.53
C LYS A 855 9.79 56.24 6.96
N SER A 856 9.17 55.64 7.98
CA SER A 856 9.56 54.29 8.44
C SER A 856 9.34 53.22 7.36
N TRP A 857 8.30 53.38 6.55
CA TRP A 857 8.06 52.50 5.41
C TRP A 857 9.15 52.60 4.34
N ALA A 858 9.58 53.82 3.96
CA ALA A 858 10.66 54.02 2.99
C ALA A 858 11.99 53.39 3.44
N ASP A 859 12.32 53.49 4.73
CA ASP A 859 13.53 52.89 5.30
C ASP A 859 13.48 51.35 5.29
N TYR A 860 12.31 50.76 5.62
CA TYR A 860 12.08 49.33 5.52
C TYR A 860 12.21 48.81 4.07
N VAL A 861 11.64 49.52 3.11
CA VAL A 861 11.75 49.19 1.68
C VAL A 861 13.19 49.26 1.18
N ALA A 862 14.00 50.21 1.66
CA ALA A 862 15.43 50.25 1.34
C ALA A 862 16.18 49.00 1.83
N VAL A 863 15.86 48.49 3.03
CA VAL A 863 16.43 47.24 3.55
C VAL A 863 15.97 46.02 2.75
N LEU A 864 14.70 45.96 2.32
CA LEU A 864 14.20 44.90 1.43
C LEU A 864 14.98 44.83 0.10
N TYR A 865 15.25 45.97 -0.54
CA TYR A 865 16.05 46.00 -1.77
C TYR A 865 17.51 45.62 -1.56
N ALA A 866 18.11 46.02 -0.44
CA ALA A 866 19.51 45.70 -0.13
C ALA A 866 19.75 44.22 0.27
N ASN A 867 18.70 43.46 0.60
CA ASN A 867 18.79 42.10 1.13
C ASN A 867 18.08 41.06 0.23
N GLN A 868 18.08 41.26 -1.08
CA GLN A 868 17.53 40.28 -2.02
C GLN A 868 18.48 39.09 -2.20
N VAL A 869 17.96 37.88 -1.92
CA VAL A 869 18.67 36.59 -2.08
C VAL A 869 17.82 35.57 -2.86
N THR A 870 18.49 34.59 -3.47
CA THR A 870 17.91 33.46 -4.21
C THR A 870 18.47 32.12 -3.70
N LYS A 871 17.99 30.99 -4.25
CA LYS A 871 18.49 29.64 -3.91
C LYS A 871 19.96 29.41 -4.30
N ASP A 872 20.57 30.32 -5.07
CA ASP A 872 21.99 30.30 -5.47
C ASP A 872 22.92 31.02 -4.47
N ASN A 873 22.37 31.74 -3.49
CA ASN A 873 23.14 32.28 -2.36
C ASN A 873 23.48 31.18 -1.34
N THR A 874 24.39 31.46 -0.39
CA THR A 874 24.62 30.53 0.72
C THR A 874 23.51 30.64 1.76
N GLN A 875 23.29 29.59 2.56
CA GLN A 875 22.35 29.63 3.68
C GLN A 875 22.71 30.70 4.73
N ILE A 876 23.98 31.10 4.81
CA ILE A 876 24.44 32.18 5.70
C ILE A 876 23.97 33.53 5.16
N ASP A 877 24.08 33.78 3.86
CA ASP A 877 23.56 34.99 3.20
C ASP A 877 22.04 35.10 3.38
N VAL A 878 21.32 34.00 3.16
CA VAL A 878 19.85 33.97 3.29
C VAL A 878 19.41 34.22 4.74
N ASN A 879 20.08 33.61 5.72
CA ASN A 879 19.80 33.89 7.13
C ASN A 879 20.16 35.34 7.52
N THR A 880 21.23 35.90 6.96
CA THR A 880 21.62 37.30 7.18
C THR A 880 20.58 38.26 6.60
N ALA A 881 20.15 38.03 5.35
CA ALA A 881 19.09 38.79 4.69
C ALA A 881 17.76 38.75 5.47
N LYS A 882 17.32 37.56 5.87
CA LYS A 882 16.14 37.34 6.72
C LYS A 882 16.23 38.16 8.02
N ASN A 883 17.35 38.08 8.73
CA ASN A 883 17.54 38.76 10.01
C ASN A 883 17.56 40.28 9.83
N ASN A 884 18.22 40.81 8.79
CA ASN A 884 18.23 42.24 8.48
C ASN A 884 16.83 42.79 8.18
N ILE A 885 16.02 42.05 7.42
CA ILE A 885 14.64 42.42 7.11
C ILE A 885 13.78 42.37 8.39
N ALA A 886 13.91 41.34 9.24
CA ALA A 886 13.19 41.25 10.51
C ALA A 886 13.54 42.42 11.47
N LEU A 887 14.82 42.81 11.54
CA LEU A 887 15.27 43.96 12.32
C LEU A 887 14.76 45.31 11.79
N ALA A 888 14.50 45.41 10.49
CA ALA A 888 13.87 46.60 9.89
C ALA A 888 12.35 46.62 10.14
N GLN A 889 11.68 45.47 10.17
CA GLN A 889 10.26 45.38 10.52
C GLN A 889 9.97 45.85 11.95
N GLY A 890 10.87 45.59 12.90
CA GLY A 890 10.75 46.12 14.27
C GLY A 890 10.82 47.65 14.38
N LYS A 891 11.13 48.35 13.28
CA LYS A 891 11.23 49.82 13.18
C LYS A 891 10.11 50.45 12.33
N LEU A 892 9.12 49.65 11.90
CA LEU A 892 7.94 50.15 11.21
C LEU A 892 6.99 50.85 12.20
N VAL A 893 6.99 52.18 12.19
CA VAL A 893 6.11 52.99 13.04
C VAL A 893 4.70 53.05 12.44
N SER A 894 3.69 52.78 13.25
CA SER A 894 2.27 52.79 12.90
C SER A 894 1.71 54.21 12.79
N SER A 895 0.94 54.47 11.74
CA SER A 895 0.24 55.75 11.54
C SER A 895 -0.88 55.96 12.56
N THR A 896 -1.54 54.88 12.99
CA THR A 896 -2.62 54.90 13.99
C THR A 896 -2.05 55.18 15.38
N ASP A 897 -0.96 54.52 15.76
CA ASP A 897 -0.45 54.60 17.14
C ASP A 897 0.31 55.91 17.38
N LEU A 898 0.91 56.49 16.32
CA LEU A 898 1.38 57.87 16.35
C LEU A 898 0.24 58.91 16.49
N ALA A 899 -1.01 58.56 16.13
CA ALA A 899 -2.18 59.38 16.43
C ALA A 899 -2.69 59.12 17.86
N ASN A 900 -2.70 57.88 18.32
CA ASN A 900 -3.06 57.50 19.70
C ASN A 900 -2.15 58.18 20.73
N PHE A 901 -0.83 58.22 20.49
CA PHE A 901 0.14 58.96 21.31
C PHE A 901 -0.21 60.47 21.42
N LYS A 902 -0.63 61.09 20.32
CA LYS A 902 -1.07 62.51 20.30
C LYS A 902 -2.39 62.73 21.01
N ALA A 903 -3.31 61.76 20.96
CA ALA A 903 -4.58 61.81 21.69
C ALA A 903 -4.36 61.65 23.21
N ALA A 904 -3.46 60.76 23.64
CA ALA A 904 -3.15 60.48 25.04
C ALA A 904 -2.70 61.72 25.83
N ILE A 905 -1.95 62.63 25.18
CA ILE A 905 -1.48 63.88 25.78
C ILE A 905 -2.53 65.01 25.78
N SER A 906 -3.61 64.93 24.98
CA SER A 906 -4.62 66.00 24.88
C SER A 906 -5.32 66.28 26.20
N THR A 907 -5.61 65.25 27.01
CA THR A 907 -6.26 65.41 28.32
C THR A 907 -5.41 66.26 29.29
N TYR A 908 -4.08 66.20 29.18
CA TYR A 908 -3.18 67.07 29.95
C TYR A 908 -3.13 68.49 29.38
N GLN A 909 -3.14 68.63 28.04
CA GLN A 909 -3.17 69.92 27.35
C GLN A 909 -4.39 70.77 27.73
N ASP A 910 -5.59 70.17 27.74
CA ASP A 910 -6.83 70.92 27.96
C ASP A 910 -7.00 71.35 29.42
N ASN A 911 -6.54 70.53 30.37
CA ASN A 911 -6.47 70.91 31.79
C ASN A 911 -5.39 71.97 32.10
N LEU A 912 -4.36 72.12 31.26
CA LEU A 912 -3.37 73.20 31.38
C LEU A 912 -3.85 74.54 30.80
N LYS A 913 -4.79 74.52 29.84
CA LYS A 913 -5.35 75.74 29.21
C LYS A 913 -6.32 76.48 30.14
N THR A 914 -6.87 75.83 31.15
CA THR A 914 -7.85 76.38 32.10
C THR A 914 -7.23 77.07 33.33
N LYS A 915 -5.93 77.37 33.32
CA LYS A 915 -5.18 77.97 34.45
C LYS A 915 -5.86 79.24 35.03
N THR A 916 -6.62 79.02 36.09
CA THR A 916 -7.02 80.02 37.08
C THR A 916 -5.82 80.41 37.96
N ALA A 917 -5.99 81.38 38.85
CA ALA A 917 -4.97 81.76 39.82
C ALA A 917 -4.71 80.67 40.91
N ASP A 918 -5.55 79.62 40.99
CA ASP A 918 -5.42 78.52 41.94
C ASP A 918 -5.56 77.14 41.26
N TYR A 919 -4.74 76.93 40.22
CA TYR A 919 -4.62 75.66 39.49
C TYR A 919 -4.40 74.44 40.43
N VAL A 920 -3.71 74.63 41.55
CA VAL A 920 -3.43 73.56 42.54
C VAL A 920 -4.69 73.22 43.34
N GLY A 921 -5.42 74.21 43.83
CA GLY A 921 -6.69 74.02 44.52
C GLY A 921 -7.79 73.46 43.62
N ASP A 922 -7.78 73.79 42.33
CA ASP A 922 -8.73 73.23 41.35
C ASP A 922 -8.45 71.74 41.04
N ILE A 923 -7.19 71.34 40.86
CA ILE A 923 -6.82 69.91 40.69
C ILE A 923 -7.15 69.07 41.92
N ALA A 924 -6.88 69.58 43.13
CA ALA A 924 -7.09 68.85 44.38
C ALA A 924 -8.57 68.51 44.68
N LYS A 925 -9.53 69.14 43.97
CA LYS A 925 -10.95 68.79 44.01
C LYS A 925 -11.25 67.54 43.18
N LEU A 926 -10.53 67.33 42.08
CA LEU A 926 -10.78 66.27 41.09
C LEU A 926 -10.00 64.99 41.42
N ALA A 927 -8.68 65.11 41.60
CA ALA A 927 -7.76 63.98 41.78
C ALA A 927 -7.00 64.05 43.12
N THR A 928 -6.48 62.91 43.59
CA THR A 928 -5.47 62.94 44.67
C THR A 928 -4.16 63.57 44.16
N PRO A 929 -3.45 64.38 44.97
CA PRO A 929 -2.22 65.04 44.54
C PRO A 929 -1.17 64.06 43.99
N ASP A 930 -1.00 62.91 44.62
CA ASP A 930 0.00 61.91 44.23
C ASP A 930 -0.32 61.25 42.88
N SER A 931 -1.60 60.95 42.60
CA SER A 931 -2.00 60.37 41.31
C SER A 931 -1.88 61.38 40.17
N TRP A 932 -2.21 62.65 40.43
CA TRP A 932 -1.99 63.72 39.45
C TRP A 932 -0.51 63.98 39.19
N ALA A 933 0.33 64.01 40.23
CA ALA A 933 1.77 64.17 40.08
C ALA A 933 2.41 63.02 39.28
N ALA A 934 1.95 61.78 39.49
CA ALA A 934 2.37 60.64 38.69
C ALA A 934 1.96 60.77 37.21
N TYR A 935 0.73 61.22 36.92
CA TYR A 935 0.27 61.47 35.55
C TYR A 935 1.08 62.57 34.85
N ALA A 936 1.24 63.72 35.50
CA ALA A 936 2.02 64.85 34.98
C ALA A 936 3.47 64.43 34.65
N THR A 937 4.12 63.70 35.56
CA THR A 937 5.50 63.22 35.39
C THR A 937 5.67 62.40 34.11
N TRP A 938 4.74 61.50 33.78
CA TRP A 938 4.84 60.68 32.56
C TRP A 938 4.59 61.48 31.27
N VAL A 939 3.80 62.56 31.31
CA VAL A 939 3.56 63.41 30.13
C VAL A 939 4.74 64.35 29.88
N GLU A 940 5.23 65.03 30.92
CA GLU A 940 6.32 66.01 30.81
C GLU A 940 7.69 65.37 30.51
N LEU A 941 7.87 64.08 30.82
CA LEU A 941 9.07 63.32 30.46
C LEU A 941 9.23 63.12 28.94
N TYR A 942 8.15 63.15 28.15
CA TYR A 942 8.17 62.75 26.73
C TYR A 942 7.73 63.83 25.73
N ALA A 943 7.12 64.94 26.18
CA ALA A 943 6.84 66.08 25.32
C ALA A 943 6.95 67.41 26.08
N SER A 944 7.14 68.51 25.34
CA SER A 944 7.53 69.82 25.90
C SER A 944 6.75 70.99 25.31
N PHE A 945 6.73 72.08 26.06
CA PHE A 945 6.03 73.32 25.72
C PHE A 945 6.94 74.25 24.90
N ASN A 946 6.51 74.66 23.71
CA ASN A 946 7.16 75.77 23.00
C ASN A 946 6.62 77.13 23.51
N VAL A 947 7.29 78.22 23.16
CA VAL A 947 6.93 79.58 23.63
C VAL A 947 5.61 80.14 23.07
N ALA A 948 4.96 79.45 22.13
CA ALA A 948 3.63 79.81 21.61
C ALA A 948 2.49 79.03 22.29
N GLY A 949 2.80 77.98 23.07
CA GLY A 949 1.82 77.12 23.74
C GLY A 949 1.54 75.79 23.04
N ASP A 950 2.18 75.53 21.90
CA ASP A 950 2.08 74.25 21.19
C ASP A 950 3.09 73.23 21.75
N TRP A 951 2.73 71.95 21.65
CA TRP A 951 3.54 70.85 22.15
C TRP A 951 4.50 70.31 21.09
N THR A 952 5.78 70.22 21.44
CA THR A 952 6.85 69.61 20.64
C THR A 952 7.54 68.50 21.44
N PRO A 953 7.81 67.30 20.88
CA PRO A 953 8.56 66.26 21.58
C PRO A 953 9.90 66.76 22.11
N THR A 954 10.26 66.41 23.35
CA THR A 954 11.29 67.12 24.13
C THR A 954 12.73 66.89 23.66
N SER A 955 13.00 65.80 22.91
CA SER A 955 14.35 65.46 22.47
C SER A 955 14.54 65.59 20.97
N THR A 956 15.71 66.08 20.61
CA THR A 956 16.31 65.94 19.26
C THR A 956 16.70 64.49 18.94
N ASP A 957 16.44 63.53 19.84
CA ASP A 957 16.83 62.13 19.75
C ASP A 957 15.72 61.20 19.22
N VAL A 958 14.57 61.76 18.80
CA VAL A 958 13.57 61.01 17.99
C VAL A 958 14.05 60.87 16.53
N THR A 959 15.33 60.53 16.34
CA THR A 959 15.99 60.35 15.04
C THR A 959 15.76 58.94 14.51
N VAL A 960 14.56 58.70 13.95
CA VAL A 960 14.33 57.68 12.90
C VAL A 960 14.62 56.21 13.31
N LEU A 961 14.82 55.91 14.60
CA LEU A 961 15.28 54.58 15.05
C LEU A 961 14.55 54.01 16.28
N THR A 962 13.58 54.73 16.83
CA THR A 962 12.73 54.30 17.94
C THR A 962 11.78 53.18 17.49
N PRO A 963 11.82 51.97 18.08
CA PRO A 963 10.90 50.88 17.73
C PRO A 963 9.44 51.22 18.04
N GLN A 964 8.49 50.65 17.28
CA GLN A 964 7.06 50.87 17.53
C GLN A 964 6.66 50.44 18.95
N SER A 965 7.20 49.32 19.45
CA SER A 965 6.97 48.85 20.82
C SER A 965 7.38 49.87 21.91
N GLU A 966 8.35 50.75 21.63
CA GLU A 966 8.77 51.81 22.54
C GLU A 966 7.85 53.04 22.46
N VAL A 967 7.20 53.27 21.32
CA VAL A 967 6.10 54.25 21.15
C VAL A 967 4.83 53.74 21.84
N ASP A 968 4.50 52.47 21.67
CA ASP A 968 3.39 51.79 22.35
C ASP A 968 3.60 51.81 23.87
N GLU A 969 4.79 51.44 24.36
CA GLU A 969 5.10 51.47 25.78
C GLU A 969 4.97 52.88 26.38
N LYS A 970 5.45 53.92 25.70
CA LYS A 970 5.31 55.31 26.16
C LYS A 970 3.86 55.78 26.14
N THR A 971 3.12 55.44 25.09
CA THR A 971 1.67 55.74 24.98
C THR A 971 0.90 55.06 26.12
N ASN A 972 1.15 53.77 26.33
CA ASN A 972 0.49 52.96 27.36
C ASN A 972 0.90 53.39 28.78
N ARG A 973 2.14 53.83 29.01
CA ARG A 973 2.55 54.43 30.30
C ARG A 973 1.80 55.74 30.58
N ILE A 974 1.60 56.61 29.58
CA ILE A 974 0.82 57.85 29.72
C ILE A 974 -0.67 57.55 29.94
N LEU A 975 -1.25 56.63 29.17
CA LEU A 975 -2.66 56.21 29.31
C LEU A 975 -2.93 55.53 30.65
N ALA A 976 -2.10 54.56 31.05
CA ALA A 976 -2.22 53.90 32.36
C ALA A 976 -2.05 54.88 33.52
N ALA A 977 -1.20 55.92 33.40
CA ALA A 977 -1.09 56.97 34.40
C ALA A 977 -2.32 57.89 34.44
N ARG A 978 -3.00 58.11 33.30
CA ARG A 978 -4.29 58.83 33.22
C ARG A 978 -5.44 58.01 33.83
N GLU A 979 -5.47 56.71 33.58
CA GLU A 979 -6.44 55.76 34.14
C GLU A 979 -6.20 55.50 35.64
N ALA A 980 -4.97 55.66 36.11
CA ALA A 980 -4.59 55.61 37.52
C ALA A 980 -4.91 56.90 38.30
N LEU A 981 -5.51 57.92 37.69
CA LEU A 981 -5.99 59.11 38.40
C LEU A 981 -7.09 58.71 39.40
N VAL A 982 -6.80 58.85 40.69
CA VAL A 982 -7.72 58.49 41.77
C VAL A 982 -8.59 59.69 42.11
N PRO A 983 -9.94 59.57 42.09
CA PRO A 983 -10.83 60.64 42.54
C PRO A 983 -10.49 61.11 43.95
N SER A 984 -10.49 62.43 44.15
CA SER A 984 -10.25 63.00 45.48
C SER A 984 -11.39 62.64 46.44
N ALA A 985 -11.14 62.67 47.75
CA ALA A 985 -12.21 62.55 48.74
C ALA A 985 -13.26 63.69 48.64
N ALA A 986 -12.91 64.82 48.02
CA ALA A 986 -13.84 65.92 47.74
C ALA A 986 -14.68 65.72 46.46
N ALA A 987 -14.31 64.76 45.59
CA ALA A 987 -15.10 64.39 44.41
C ALA A 987 -16.33 63.52 44.78
N ASN A 988 -16.33 62.89 45.96
CA ASN A 988 -17.43 62.06 46.47
C ASN A 988 -17.83 60.89 45.54
N LEU A 989 -16.83 60.19 45.00
CA LEU A 989 -16.99 59.02 44.12
C LEU A 989 -16.35 57.77 44.75
N ASP A 990 -17.06 56.65 44.82
CA ASP A 990 -16.46 55.32 45.06
C ASP A 990 -16.22 54.60 43.73
N TYR A 991 -14.97 54.61 43.30
CA TYR A 991 -14.48 53.88 42.12
C TYR A 991 -13.96 52.46 42.47
N THR A 992 -13.94 52.09 43.76
CA THR A 992 -13.32 50.86 44.26
C THR A 992 -14.08 49.61 43.84
N GLY A 993 -15.41 49.64 43.89
CA GLY A 993 -16.27 48.54 43.43
C GLY A 993 -16.08 48.24 41.95
N TYR A 994 -16.02 49.27 41.11
CA TYR A 994 -15.81 49.17 39.67
C TYR A 994 -14.46 48.53 39.32
N LYS A 995 -13.38 48.96 39.99
CA LYS A 995 -12.03 48.40 39.78
C LYS A 995 -11.96 46.90 40.10
N LYS A 996 -12.67 46.43 41.14
CA LYS A 996 -12.79 45.00 41.47
C LYS A 996 -13.65 44.21 40.48
N ALA A 997 -14.64 44.83 39.84
CA ALA A 997 -15.45 44.18 38.81
C ALA A 997 -14.57 43.77 37.59
N ARG A 998 -13.72 44.69 37.12
CA ARG A 998 -12.83 44.53 35.95
C ARG A 998 -11.50 43.80 36.20
N GLU A 999 -11.31 43.19 37.37
CA GLU A 999 -10.04 42.50 37.73
C GLU A 999 -9.62 41.39 36.74
N PHE A 1000 -10.58 40.75 36.06
CA PHE A 1000 -10.35 39.65 35.12
C PHE A 1000 -10.28 40.11 33.64
N TYR A 1001 -10.44 41.41 33.38
CA TYR A 1001 -10.51 42.01 32.03
C TYR A 1001 -9.13 42.17 31.35
N SER A 1002 -8.12 41.41 31.76
CA SER A 1002 -6.83 41.37 31.04
C SER A 1002 -6.71 40.08 30.23
N GLU A 1003 -6.10 40.15 29.04
CA GLU A 1003 -5.98 39.00 28.12
C GLU A 1003 -5.30 37.78 28.76
N GLY A 1004 -4.49 37.97 29.80
CA GLY A 1004 -3.84 36.89 30.56
C GLY A 1004 -4.80 35.87 31.20
N TYR A 1005 -6.09 36.21 31.38
CA TYR A 1005 -7.11 35.28 31.86
C TYR A 1005 -7.82 34.51 30.73
N ARG A 1006 -7.75 34.98 29.47
CA ARG A 1006 -8.37 34.33 28.30
C ARG A 1006 -7.93 32.87 28.07
N PRO A 1007 -6.69 32.44 28.35
CA PRO A 1007 -6.29 31.04 28.22
C PRO A 1007 -6.98 30.07 29.19
N ILE A 1008 -7.57 30.58 30.28
CA ILE A 1008 -8.16 29.80 31.39
C ILE A 1008 -9.64 29.47 31.12
N TYR A 1009 -10.34 30.35 30.41
CA TYR A 1009 -11.78 30.27 30.13
C TYR A 1009 -12.05 29.95 28.65
N THR A 1010 -13.27 29.51 28.31
CA THR A 1010 -13.64 29.26 26.91
C THR A 1010 -13.65 30.56 26.12
N VAL A 1011 -13.25 30.51 24.85
CA VAL A 1011 -13.14 31.70 24.01
C VAL A 1011 -14.46 32.44 23.91
N THR A 1012 -15.61 31.75 23.78
CA THR A 1012 -16.94 32.38 23.82
C THR A 1012 -17.17 33.14 25.13
N SER A 1013 -17.17 32.45 26.28
CA SER A 1013 -17.54 33.09 27.56
C SER A 1013 -16.58 34.21 27.98
N PHE A 1014 -15.29 34.09 27.67
CA PHE A 1014 -14.33 35.17 27.89
C PHE A 1014 -14.53 36.34 26.92
N ASN A 1015 -14.80 36.07 25.63
CA ASN A 1015 -15.10 37.14 24.67
C ASN A 1015 -16.38 37.91 25.05
N ASP A 1016 -17.40 37.23 25.60
CA ASP A 1016 -18.65 37.86 26.05
C ASP A 1016 -18.39 38.78 27.26
N TYR A 1017 -17.66 38.30 28.27
CA TYR A 1017 -17.22 39.10 29.42
C TYR A 1017 -16.33 40.28 28.98
N TRP A 1018 -15.40 40.04 28.06
CA TRP A 1018 -14.52 41.06 27.48
C TRP A 1018 -15.33 42.14 26.74
N SER A 1019 -16.32 41.76 25.93
CA SER A 1019 -17.20 42.68 25.20
C SER A 1019 -17.94 43.62 26.16
N VAL A 1020 -18.55 43.07 27.20
CA VAL A 1020 -19.28 43.84 28.22
C VAL A 1020 -18.33 44.71 29.05
N CYS A 1021 -17.11 44.26 29.32
CA CYS A 1021 -16.09 45.08 29.96
C CYS A 1021 -15.50 46.19 29.08
N ASN A 1022 -15.59 46.08 27.74
CA ASN A 1022 -15.29 47.18 26.82
C ASN A 1022 -16.44 48.20 26.81
N GLU A 1023 -17.67 47.72 26.64
CA GLU A 1023 -18.89 48.54 26.57
C GLU A 1023 -19.07 49.45 27.78
N PHE A 1024 -18.76 48.94 28.98
CA PHE A 1024 -18.89 49.66 30.25
C PHE A 1024 -17.53 50.19 30.79
N THR A 1025 -16.72 50.79 29.90
CA THR A 1025 -15.43 51.41 30.23
C THR A 1025 -15.58 52.83 30.81
N ILE A 1026 -14.69 53.19 31.75
CA ILE A 1026 -14.51 54.55 32.27
C ILE A 1026 -13.04 54.95 32.09
N ASP A 1027 -12.74 55.72 31.04
CA ASP A 1027 -11.37 56.06 30.60
C ASP A 1027 -10.64 57.06 31.53
N VAL A 1028 -11.40 57.86 32.28
CA VAL A 1028 -10.89 58.91 33.18
C VAL A 1028 -11.76 58.92 34.44
N PRO A 1029 -11.32 58.31 35.57
CA PRO A 1029 -12.16 58.12 36.75
C PRO A 1029 -12.68 59.43 37.35
N ILE A 1030 -11.88 60.50 37.27
CA ILE A 1030 -12.18 61.82 37.83
C ILE A 1030 -13.21 62.64 37.03
N LEU A 1031 -13.69 62.12 35.89
CA LEU A 1031 -14.74 62.74 35.06
C LEU A 1031 -16.06 61.96 35.08
N ALA A 1032 -16.11 60.82 35.77
CA ALA A 1032 -17.32 60.00 35.91
C ALA A 1032 -18.23 60.51 37.03
N ASN A 1033 -19.48 60.04 37.05
CA ASN A 1033 -20.42 60.24 38.15
C ASN A 1033 -20.80 58.91 38.80
N GLN A 1034 -21.25 58.93 40.06
CA GLN A 1034 -21.47 57.70 40.81
C GLN A 1034 -22.59 56.80 40.26
N VAL A 1035 -23.59 57.34 39.55
CA VAL A 1035 -24.67 56.53 38.96
C VAL A 1035 -24.09 55.62 37.88
N THR A 1036 -23.32 56.20 36.95
CA THR A 1036 -22.63 55.47 35.88
C THR A 1036 -21.64 54.44 36.45
N ILE A 1037 -20.86 54.80 37.48
CA ILE A 1037 -19.93 53.87 38.14
C ILE A 1037 -20.69 52.67 38.74
N ASN A 1038 -21.81 52.89 39.42
CA ASN A 1038 -22.62 51.83 40.03
C ASN A 1038 -23.27 50.91 38.99
N GLU A 1039 -23.85 51.48 37.92
CA GLU A 1039 -24.50 50.72 36.84
C GLU A 1039 -23.50 49.83 36.11
N TYR A 1040 -22.34 50.37 35.76
CA TYR A 1040 -21.29 49.64 35.04
C TYR A 1040 -20.68 48.54 35.91
N THR A 1041 -20.48 48.81 37.21
CA THR A 1041 -20.05 47.80 38.20
C THR A 1041 -21.03 46.63 38.27
N LYS A 1042 -22.35 46.89 38.20
CA LYS A 1042 -23.40 45.86 38.22
C LYS A 1042 -23.40 45.02 36.94
N ALA A 1043 -23.34 45.66 35.77
CA ALA A 1043 -23.34 44.98 34.48
C ALA A 1043 -22.14 44.02 34.34
N ILE A 1044 -20.93 44.50 34.66
CA ILE A 1044 -19.69 43.73 34.55
C ILE A 1044 -19.70 42.50 35.49
N ASN A 1045 -20.13 42.66 36.74
CA ASN A 1045 -20.20 41.54 37.68
C ASN A 1045 -21.25 40.49 37.28
N GLY A 1046 -22.36 40.88 36.62
CA GLY A 1046 -23.39 39.94 36.16
C GLY A 1046 -22.94 39.02 35.02
N VAL A 1047 -21.96 39.43 34.20
CA VAL A 1047 -21.39 38.59 33.14
C VAL A 1047 -20.15 37.84 33.63
N LYS A 1048 -19.40 38.41 34.59
CA LYS A 1048 -18.27 37.76 35.29
C LYS A 1048 -18.65 36.39 35.89
N THR A 1049 -19.88 36.25 36.39
CA THR A 1049 -20.42 34.98 36.93
C THR A 1049 -20.73 33.91 35.87
N GLY A 1050 -20.70 34.24 34.57
CA GLY A 1050 -20.94 33.30 33.46
C GLY A 1050 -19.68 32.70 32.83
N LEU A 1051 -18.50 32.94 33.37
CA LEU A 1051 -17.22 32.48 32.81
C LEU A 1051 -17.04 30.95 32.92
N ILE A 1052 -16.87 30.26 31.80
CA ILE A 1052 -16.75 28.79 31.71
C ILE A 1052 -15.28 28.41 31.60
N LEU A 1053 -14.79 27.50 32.46
CA LEU A 1053 -13.40 27.01 32.41
C LEU A 1053 -13.13 26.17 31.15
N ARG A 1054 -12.03 26.48 30.47
CA ARG A 1054 -11.58 25.77 29.27
C ARG A 1054 -11.04 24.37 29.60
N ALA A 1055 -11.25 23.42 28.70
CA ALA A 1055 -10.71 22.08 28.83
C ALA A 1055 -9.16 22.03 28.79
N LYS A 1056 -8.58 21.24 29.70
CA LYS A 1056 -7.13 21.02 29.79
C LYS A 1056 -6.66 20.02 28.73
N THR A 1057 -5.38 20.11 28.34
CA THR A 1057 -4.75 19.20 27.38
C THR A 1057 -4.89 17.72 27.78
N ALA A 1058 -4.78 17.40 29.08
CA ALA A 1058 -4.99 16.05 29.59
C ALA A 1058 -6.43 15.54 29.36
N THR A 1059 -7.43 16.40 29.60
CA THR A 1059 -8.85 16.11 29.42
C THR A 1059 -9.22 15.91 27.95
N ILE A 1060 -8.71 16.77 27.07
CA ILE A 1060 -8.87 16.67 25.62
C ILE A 1060 -8.22 15.38 25.10
N ASN A 1061 -7.02 15.04 25.58
CA ASN A 1061 -6.35 13.80 25.21
C ASN A 1061 -7.09 12.55 25.73
N ALA A 1062 -7.68 12.61 26.93
CA ALA A 1062 -8.51 11.52 27.46
C ALA A 1062 -9.73 11.25 26.56
N PHE A 1063 -10.41 12.30 26.09
CA PHE A 1063 -11.52 12.18 25.13
C PHE A 1063 -11.04 11.59 23.79
N ASN A 1064 -10.00 12.18 23.20
CA ASN A 1064 -9.45 11.74 21.91
C ASN A 1064 -9.01 10.25 21.95
N ASN A 1065 -8.48 9.78 23.08
CA ASN A 1065 -8.11 8.37 23.26
C ASN A 1065 -9.32 7.42 23.18
N GLU A 1066 -10.50 7.81 23.63
CA GLU A 1066 -11.71 6.99 23.50
C GLU A 1066 -12.32 7.08 22.09
N VAL A 1067 -12.17 8.21 21.41
CA VAL A 1067 -12.53 8.41 19.98
C VAL A 1067 -11.69 7.52 19.06
N VAL A 1068 -10.39 7.39 19.36
CA VAL A 1068 -9.49 6.44 18.67
C VAL A 1068 -9.91 4.99 18.94
N LYS A 1069 -10.24 4.63 20.18
CA LYS A 1069 -10.73 3.28 20.53
C LYS A 1069 -12.08 2.96 19.85
N TYR A 1070 -12.98 3.92 19.77
CA TYR A 1070 -14.22 3.77 18.99
C TYR A 1070 -13.90 3.48 17.52
N SER A 1071 -12.97 4.23 16.92
CA SER A 1071 -12.60 4.10 15.51
C SER A 1071 -11.97 2.74 15.16
N SER A 1072 -11.12 2.17 16.05
CA SER A 1072 -10.59 0.82 15.87
C SER A 1072 -11.67 -0.25 16.05
N LEU A 1073 -12.50 -0.16 17.10
CA LEU A 1073 -13.58 -1.12 17.36
C LEU A 1073 -14.68 -1.09 16.28
N ASN A 1074 -14.95 0.07 15.67
CA ASN A 1074 -15.87 0.21 14.53
C ASN A 1074 -15.32 -0.45 13.25
N THR A 1075 -14.00 -0.64 13.16
CA THR A 1075 -13.38 -1.45 12.10
C THR A 1075 -13.58 -2.94 12.38
N ASN A 1076 -13.48 -3.37 13.65
CA ASN A 1076 -13.79 -4.75 14.04
C ASN A 1076 -15.28 -5.11 13.85
N GLN A 1077 -16.20 -4.18 14.06
CA GLN A 1077 -17.63 -4.46 13.85
C GLN A 1077 -18.00 -4.72 12.38
N LYS A 1078 -17.25 -4.18 11.41
CA LYS A 1078 -17.42 -4.53 9.99
C LYS A 1078 -17.17 -6.02 9.70
N ASN A 1079 -16.54 -6.72 10.65
CA ASN A 1079 -16.29 -8.16 10.63
C ASN A 1079 -17.21 -8.93 11.61
N ASN A 1080 -18.33 -8.34 12.06
CA ASN A 1080 -19.34 -8.92 12.96
C ASN A 1080 -18.82 -9.44 14.31
N VAL A 1081 -17.76 -8.83 14.86
CA VAL A 1081 -17.10 -9.29 16.09
C VAL A 1081 -17.96 -9.08 17.35
N TYR A 1082 -18.70 -7.97 17.46
CA TYR A 1082 -19.54 -7.65 18.63
C TYR A 1082 -21.04 -7.80 18.34
N ASN A 1083 -21.81 -8.05 19.39
CA ASN A 1083 -23.26 -8.14 19.35
C ASN A 1083 -23.86 -6.83 18.81
N LEU A 1084 -24.73 -6.94 17.81
CA LEU A 1084 -25.29 -5.79 17.09
C LEU A 1084 -26.03 -4.80 18.01
N THR A 1085 -26.64 -5.25 19.11
CA THR A 1085 -27.38 -4.38 20.04
C THR A 1085 -26.45 -3.52 20.87
N ASN A 1086 -25.45 -4.10 21.55
CA ASN A 1086 -24.52 -3.31 22.37
C ASN A 1086 -23.52 -2.50 21.51
N TRP A 1087 -23.15 -3.00 20.32
CA TRP A 1087 -22.46 -2.17 19.33
C TRP A 1087 -23.28 -0.94 18.94
N SER A 1088 -24.58 -1.13 18.62
CA SER A 1088 -25.45 0.00 18.26
C SER A 1088 -25.55 1.01 19.39
N ASN A 1089 -25.62 0.57 20.65
CA ASN A 1089 -25.62 1.47 21.82
C ASN A 1089 -24.30 2.27 21.94
N TYR A 1090 -23.14 1.65 21.66
CA TYR A 1090 -21.85 2.36 21.66
C TYR A 1090 -21.76 3.38 20.52
N LYS A 1091 -22.23 3.02 19.32
CA LYS A 1091 -22.33 3.94 18.18
C LYS A 1091 -23.30 5.10 18.45
N ASP A 1092 -24.48 4.84 19.01
CA ASP A 1092 -25.44 5.89 19.38
C ASP A 1092 -24.86 6.83 20.44
N SER A 1093 -24.11 6.29 21.40
CA SER A 1093 -23.43 7.09 22.44
C SER A 1093 -22.33 8.00 21.87
N TYR A 1094 -21.71 7.60 20.74
CA TYR A 1094 -20.75 8.42 19.99
C TYR A 1094 -21.45 9.46 19.10
N ASP A 1095 -22.47 9.06 18.33
CA ASP A 1095 -23.16 9.94 17.37
C ASP A 1095 -23.96 11.08 18.04
N LYS A 1096 -24.37 10.89 19.30
CA LYS A 1096 -25.14 11.84 20.13
C LYS A 1096 -24.28 12.83 20.92
N LEU A 1097 -22.95 12.76 20.85
CA LEU A 1097 -22.08 13.71 21.56
C LEU A 1097 -22.26 15.13 21.00
N SER A 1098 -22.48 16.09 21.91
CA SER A 1098 -22.74 17.49 21.59
C SER A 1098 -21.48 18.32 21.34
N LEU A 1099 -20.29 17.79 21.62
CA LEU A 1099 -19.02 18.44 21.31
C LEU A 1099 -18.92 18.67 19.79
N ASN A 1100 -18.70 19.93 19.41
CA ASN A 1100 -18.83 20.39 18.02
C ASN A 1100 -17.99 19.55 17.05
N LYS A 1101 -18.62 19.05 15.97
CA LYS A 1101 -18.01 18.16 14.94
C LYS A 1101 -16.85 18.78 14.14
N THR A 1102 -16.53 20.05 14.39
CA THR A 1102 -15.32 20.75 13.92
C THR A 1102 -14.09 20.61 14.84
N TRP A 1103 -14.24 20.00 16.02
CA TRP A 1103 -13.16 19.67 16.97
C TRP A 1103 -12.34 20.86 17.49
N ASP A 1104 -13.00 21.98 17.81
CA ASP A 1104 -12.34 23.16 18.36
C ASP A 1104 -12.21 23.10 19.92
N PRO A 1105 -10.99 22.92 20.47
CA PRO A 1105 -10.75 22.88 21.92
C PRO A 1105 -10.66 24.26 22.58
N LEU A 1106 -11.02 25.36 21.89
CA LEU A 1106 -11.12 26.70 22.47
C LEU A 1106 -12.54 27.04 22.95
N ASN A 1107 -13.56 26.38 22.39
CA ASN A 1107 -14.96 26.77 22.56
C ASN A 1107 -15.81 25.84 23.44
N ASN A 1108 -15.35 24.62 23.73
CA ASN A 1108 -16.04 23.68 24.65
C ASN A 1108 -15.34 23.67 26.03
N GLY A 1109 -16.08 23.48 27.11
CA GLY A 1109 -15.61 23.53 28.50
C GLY A 1109 -15.03 22.22 29.03
N GLU A 1110 -14.23 22.30 30.12
CA GLU A 1110 -13.63 21.14 30.80
C GLU A 1110 -14.68 20.07 31.15
N LEU A 1111 -15.82 20.49 31.72
CA LEU A 1111 -16.89 19.58 32.17
C LEU A 1111 -17.54 18.81 31.01
N GLU A 1112 -17.59 19.39 29.82
CA GLU A 1112 -18.18 18.78 28.62
C GLU A 1112 -17.29 17.65 28.09
N TYR A 1113 -15.98 17.89 27.99
CA TYR A 1113 -15.00 16.85 27.64
C TYR A 1113 -14.94 15.73 28.69
N VAL A 1114 -14.97 16.04 29.99
CA VAL A 1114 -15.03 15.03 31.07
C VAL A 1114 -16.30 14.17 30.96
N THR A 1115 -17.43 14.76 30.59
CA THR A 1115 -18.70 14.05 30.45
C THR A 1115 -18.68 13.15 29.21
N ALA A 1116 -18.31 13.69 28.04
CA ALA A 1116 -18.24 12.94 26.79
C ALA A 1116 -17.24 11.76 26.83
N THR A 1117 -16.08 11.94 27.49
CA THR A 1117 -15.09 10.87 27.68
C THR A 1117 -15.67 9.67 28.42
N ARG A 1118 -16.39 9.94 29.52
CA ARG A 1118 -17.01 8.92 30.37
C ARG A 1118 -18.16 8.22 29.66
N THR A 1119 -19.03 8.95 28.95
CA THR A 1119 -20.07 8.36 28.11
C THR A 1119 -19.50 7.38 27.08
N LEU A 1120 -18.34 7.65 26.47
CA LEU A 1120 -17.66 6.70 25.58
C LEU A 1120 -17.02 5.53 26.34
N GLN A 1121 -16.46 5.74 27.53
CA GLN A 1121 -15.86 4.67 28.34
C GLN A 1121 -16.91 3.67 28.81
N ASP A 1122 -18.01 4.14 29.40
CA ASP A 1122 -19.10 3.31 29.91
C ASP A 1122 -19.73 2.50 28.78
N ALA A 1123 -19.97 3.12 27.63
CA ALA A 1123 -20.54 2.46 26.45
C ALA A 1123 -19.54 1.49 25.76
N ARG A 1124 -18.23 1.74 25.83
CA ARG A 1124 -17.19 0.80 25.37
C ARG A 1124 -17.09 -0.43 26.28
N LEU A 1125 -17.24 -0.26 27.59
CA LEU A 1125 -17.22 -1.34 28.58
C LEU A 1125 -18.49 -2.21 28.52
N ALA A 1126 -19.56 -1.73 27.90
CA ALA A 1126 -20.80 -2.47 27.67
C ALA A 1126 -20.79 -3.36 26.40
N LEU A 1127 -19.70 -3.39 25.63
CA LEU A 1127 -19.57 -4.25 24.45
C LEU A 1127 -19.43 -5.72 24.83
N VAL A 1128 -20.11 -6.61 24.10
CA VAL A 1128 -19.99 -8.07 24.26
C VAL A 1128 -19.88 -8.71 22.88
N TYR A 1129 -19.03 -9.72 22.73
CA TYR A 1129 -18.80 -10.44 21.47
C TYR A 1129 -20.08 -11.15 20.97
N ALA A 1130 -20.20 -11.34 19.65
CA ALA A 1130 -21.40 -11.94 19.03
C ALA A 1130 -21.49 -13.47 19.26
N SER A 1131 -22.71 -13.98 19.46
CA SER A 1131 -23.03 -15.41 19.57
C SER A 1131 -22.67 -16.21 18.32
N ASP A 1132 -22.77 -15.57 17.16
CA ASP A 1132 -22.78 -16.28 15.87
C ASP A 1132 -21.36 -16.70 15.47
N TYR A 1133 -20.34 -16.11 16.12
CA TYR A 1133 -18.94 -16.55 16.09
C TYR A 1133 -18.71 -17.93 16.75
N THR A 1134 -19.73 -18.54 17.36
CA THR A 1134 -19.63 -19.83 18.09
C THR A 1134 -20.54 -20.94 17.56
N THR A 1135 -21.43 -20.67 16.59
CA THR A 1135 -22.53 -21.59 16.20
C THR A 1135 -22.78 -21.77 14.69
N ALA A 1136 -21.84 -21.39 13.81
CA ALA A 1136 -21.86 -21.76 12.39
C ALA A 1136 -20.85 -22.90 12.09
N PRO A 1137 -21.13 -23.87 11.18
CA PRO A 1137 -20.29 -25.07 11.06
C PRO A 1137 -18.95 -24.87 10.33
N ASP A 1138 -18.92 -24.03 9.30
CA ASP A 1138 -17.93 -24.19 8.21
C ASP A 1138 -16.71 -23.24 8.29
N GLU A 1139 -16.87 -22.01 8.81
CA GLU A 1139 -15.77 -21.02 8.88
C GLU A 1139 -15.75 -20.22 10.20
N ASN A 1140 -15.23 -20.80 11.29
CA ASN A 1140 -14.27 -20.15 12.22
C ASN A 1140 -13.82 -21.03 13.42
N ILE A 1141 -12.71 -20.62 14.07
CA ILE A 1141 -12.07 -21.25 15.24
C ILE A 1141 -11.86 -22.77 15.09
N TYR A 1142 -10.87 -23.11 14.25
CA TYR A 1142 -10.42 -24.48 13.99
C TYR A 1142 -9.33 -24.92 14.99
N ILE A 1143 -9.71 -25.06 16.27
CA ILE A 1143 -8.83 -25.65 17.29
C ILE A 1143 -8.62 -27.13 16.98
N ASN A 1144 -7.39 -27.49 16.62
CA ASN A 1144 -6.96 -28.84 16.28
C ASN A 1144 -5.53 -29.08 16.83
N THR A 1145 -4.97 -30.26 16.59
CA THR A 1145 -3.61 -30.60 17.06
C THR A 1145 -2.54 -29.68 16.47
N THR A 1146 -2.59 -29.42 15.15
CA THR A 1146 -1.62 -28.62 14.40
C THR A 1146 -1.55 -27.17 14.85
N ASN A 1147 -2.68 -26.61 15.27
CA ASN A 1147 -2.82 -25.19 15.60
C ASN A 1147 -2.53 -24.87 17.08
N VAL A 1148 -2.56 -25.88 17.97
CA VAL A 1148 -2.35 -25.69 19.43
C VAL A 1148 -1.05 -26.36 19.94
N GLY A 1149 -0.47 -27.31 19.20
CA GLY A 1149 0.93 -27.73 19.39
C GLY A 1149 1.27 -28.36 20.74
N VAL A 1150 0.38 -29.16 21.32
CA VAL A 1150 0.58 -29.77 22.64
C VAL A 1150 1.63 -30.89 22.58
N GLN A 1151 2.75 -30.67 23.27
CA GLN A 1151 3.86 -31.62 23.40
C GLN A 1151 4.01 -32.08 24.86
N THR A 1152 4.64 -33.23 25.07
CA THR A 1152 4.92 -33.70 26.44
C THR A 1152 5.93 -32.80 27.18
N GLY A 1153 5.60 -32.43 28.42
CA GLY A 1153 6.52 -31.72 29.33
C GLY A 1153 6.81 -30.23 29.06
N THR A 1154 6.22 -29.59 28.04
CA THR A 1154 6.53 -28.19 27.68
C THR A 1154 5.41 -27.19 27.95
N THR A 1155 4.17 -27.44 27.48
CA THR A 1155 3.07 -26.47 27.56
C THR A 1155 1.78 -27.12 28.04
N ASN A 1156 1.20 -26.54 29.09
CA ASN A 1156 -0.12 -26.92 29.63
C ASN A 1156 -1.25 -26.60 28.62
N ILE A 1157 -2.23 -27.50 28.48
CA ILE A 1157 -3.33 -27.40 27.51
C ILE A 1157 -4.15 -26.11 27.66
N VAL A 1158 -4.43 -25.68 28.89
CA VAL A 1158 -5.17 -24.42 29.16
C VAL A 1158 -4.34 -23.23 28.70
N THR A 1159 -3.04 -23.25 28.94
CA THR A 1159 -2.11 -22.19 28.50
C THR A 1159 -1.98 -22.15 26.97
N ALA A 1160 -1.85 -23.31 26.31
CA ALA A 1160 -1.76 -23.40 24.86
C ALA A 1160 -3.02 -22.85 24.16
N ILE A 1161 -4.22 -23.21 24.66
CA ILE A 1161 -5.49 -22.69 24.14
C ILE A 1161 -5.65 -21.20 24.45
N THR A 1162 -5.27 -20.73 25.64
CA THR A 1162 -5.31 -19.30 26.02
C THR A 1162 -4.41 -18.45 25.14
N ASN A 1163 -3.18 -18.91 24.86
CA ASN A 1163 -2.25 -18.22 23.96
C ASN A 1163 -2.77 -18.19 22.53
N TYR A 1164 -3.35 -19.29 22.04
CA TYR A 1164 -4.01 -19.35 20.73
C TYR A 1164 -5.16 -18.33 20.64
N LEU A 1165 -6.06 -18.29 21.61
CA LEU A 1165 -7.20 -17.35 21.65
C LEU A 1165 -6.73 -15.88 21.75
N THR A 1166 -5.70 -15.61 22.55
CA THR A 1166 -5.06 -14.28 22.62
C THR A 1166 -4.53 -13.87 21.23
N GLY A 1167 -3.87 -14.79 20.52
CA GLY A 1167 -3.42 -14.61 19.13
C GLY A 1167 -4.55 -14.51 18.10
N GLN A 1168 -5.81 -14.74 18.47
CA GLN A 1168 -7.01 -14.47 17.66
C GLN A 1168 -7.74 -13.19 18.11
N GLY A 1169 -7.17 -12.41 19.03
CA GLY A 1169 -7.71 -11.12 19.47
C GLY A 1169 -8.73 -11.17 20.60
N PHE A 1170 -8.81 -12.27 21.35
CA PHE A 1170 -9.62 -12.35 22.57
C PHE A 1170 -8.94 -11.62 23.73
N ASP A 1171 -9.67 -10.74 24.42
CA ASP A 1171 -9.23 -10.14 25.68
C ASP A 1171 -9.37 -11.14 26.83
N MET A 1172 -8.32 -11.91 27.08
CA MET A 1172 -8.28 -12.92 28.12
C MET A 1172 -8.31 -12.36 29.56
N THR A 1173 -8.39 -11.04 29.76
CA THR A 1173 -8.73 -10.48 31.08
C THR A 1173 -10.22 -10.58 31.40
N GLN A 1174 -11.08 -10.74 30.38
CA GLN A 1174 -12.53 -10.82 30.50
C GLN A 1174 -13.09 -12.25 30.29
N TYR A 1175 -12.22 -13.23 30.03
CA TYR A 1175 -12.63 -14.62 29.75
C TYR A 1175 -11.74 -15.64 30.46
N THR A 1176 -12.37 -16.68 30.98
CA THR A 1176 -11.72 -17.85 31.54
C THR A 1176 -11.83 -19.05 30.61
N VAL A 1177 -10.75 -19.82 30.48
CA VAL A 1177 -10.71 -21.06 29.71
C VAL A 1177 -10.62 -22.23 30.68
N THR A 1178 -11.52 -23.20 30.52
CA THR A 1178 -11.49 -24.47 31.26
C THR A 1178 -11.54 -25.64 30.29
N PHE A 1179 -11.15 -26.84 30.73
CA PHE A 1179 -11.24 -28.05 29.93
C PHE A 1179 -11.65 -29.25 30.78
N THR A 1180 -12.29 -30.22 30.13
CA THR A 1180 -12.73 -31.48 30.73
C THR A 1180 -12.28 -32.62 29.82
N ARG A 1181 -11.53 -33.59 30.35
CA ARG A 1181 -11.11 -34.77 29.61
C ARG A 1181 -12.25 -35.76 29.47
N LYS A 1182 -12.47 -36.29 28.26
CA LYS A 1182 -13.40 -37.41 28.01
C LYS A 1182 -12.79 -38.71 28.53
N MET A 1183 -13.52 -39.44 29.36
CA MET A 1183 -13.09 -40.74 29.90
C MET A 1183 -13.78 -41.88 29.15
N GLY A 1184 -12.99 -42.81 28.59
CA GLY A 1184 -13.50 -44.02 27.94
C GLY A 1184 -12.62 -44.54 26.79
N ASP A 1185 -12.00 -43.64 26.03
CA ASP A 1185 -11.17 -44.00 24.87
C ASP A 1185 -9.90 -44.77 25.29
N THR A 1186 -9.46 -45.72 24.47
CA THR A 1186 -8.25 -46.53 24.71
C THR A 1186 -7.01 -45.96 24.02
N GLY A 1187 -5.83 -46.16 24.63
CA GLY A 1187 -4.55 -45.68 24.08
C GLY A 1187 -4.31 -44.16 24.23
N LEU A 1188 -4.93 -43.53 25.23
CA LEU A 1188 -4.80 -42.09 25.45
C LEU A 1188 -3.53 -41.68 26.22
N ALA A 1189 -3.07 -40.46 25.94
CA ALA A 1189 -2.10 -39.72 26.74
C ALA A 1189 -2.58 -39.49 28.19
N ALA A 1190 -1.64 -39.33 29.11
CA ALA A 1190 -1.90 -38.95 30.50
C ALA A 1190 -1.89 -37.41 30.62
N ILE A 1191 -3.04 -36.86 31.01
CA ILE A 1191 -3.26 -35.42 31.25
C ILE A 1191 -3.69 -35.24 32.71
N SER A 1192 -3.06 -34.29 33.42
CA SER A 1192 -3.41 -33.92 34.79
C SER A 1192 -4.74 -33.14 34.86
N PRO A 1193 -5.39 -33.01 36.04
CA PRO A 1193 -6.56 -32.14 36.20
C PRO A 1193 -6.27 -30.66 35.90
N THR A 1194 -5.00 -30.23 35.99
CA THR A 1194 -4.55 -28.88 35.67
C THR A 1194 -4.26 -28.65 34.19
N GLY A 1195 -4.11 -29.70 33.36
CA GLY A 1195 -3.89 -29.60 31.91
C GLY A 1195 -2.48 -29.96 31.43
N ASP A 1196 -1.64 -30.52 32.28
CA ASP A 1196 -0.25 -30.89 32.00
C ASP A 1196 -0.19 -32.30 31.41
N VAL A 1197 0.62 -32.52 30.36
CA VAL A 1197 0.66 -33.80 29.64
C VAL A 1197 1.97 -34.54 29.85
N THR A 1198 1.89 -35.78 30.32
CA THR A 1198 3.04 -36.58 30.79
C THR A 1198 3.34 -37.82 29.94
N THR A 1199 2.49 -38.18 28.97
CA THR A 1199 2.78 -39.24 27.99
C THR A 1199 2.31 -38.88 26.58
N ILE A 1200 3.01 -39.44 25.58
CA ILE A 1200 2.70 -39.31 24.15
C ILE A 1200 1.44 -40.15 23.84
N GLY A 1201 0.54 -39.64 23.01
CA GLY A 1201 -0.70 -40.33 22.66
C GLY A 1201 -1.84 -39.39 22.24
N LYS A 1202 -3.03 -39.92 21.98
CA LYS A 1202 -4.21 -39.10 21.69
C LYS A 1202 -4.94 -38.68 22.97
N ALA A 1203 -5.76 -37.64 22.91
CA ALA A 1203 -6.64 -37.24 24.00
C ALA A 1203 -7.86 -36.47 23.49
N THR A 1204 -9.05 -36.93 23.85
CA THR A 1204 -10.29 -36.18 23.58
C THR A 1204 -10.61 -35.28 24.76
N VAL A 1205 -10.68 -33.97 24.53
CA VAL A 1205 -10.95 -32.94 25.54
C VAL A 1205 -12.07 -32.02 25.07
N THR A 1206 -12.97 -31.65 25.97
CA THR A 1206 -13.96 -30.60 25.74
C THR A 1206 -13.46 -29.34 26.43
N PHE A 1207 -13.27 -28.25 25.70
CA PHE A 1207 -12.93 -26.96 26.28
C PHE A 1207 -14.15 -26.04 26.34
N THR A 1208 -14.16 -25.18 27.35
CA THR A 1208 -15.27 -24.29 27.70
C THR A 1208 -14.74 -22.88 27.95
N ILE A 1209 -15.33 -21.88 27.31
CA ILE A 1209 -14.97 -20.46 27.46
C ILE A 1209 -16.12 -19.74 28.17
N THR A 1210 -15.80 -19.08 29.29
CA THR A 1210 -16.78 -18.43 30.17
C THR A 1210 -16.36 -16.98 30.47
N PRO A 1211 -17.26 -15.98 30.36
CA PRO A 1211 -16.96 -14.60 30.72
C PRO A 1211 -16.63 -14.45 32.22
N SER A 1212 -15.83 -13.46 32.57
CA SER A 1212 -15.43 -13.18 33.95
C SER A 1212 -16.53 -12.40 34.71
N GLY A 1213 -17.50 -13.13 35.27
CA GLY A 1213 -18.56 -12.58 36.11
C GLY A 1213 -19.25 -13.66 36.96
N ALA A 1214 -19.89 -13.25 38.06
CA ALA A 1214 -20.42 -14.19 39.07
C ALA A 1214 -21.51 -15.15 38.55
N ASP A 1215 -22.32 -14.69 37.59
CA ASP A 1215 -23.44 -15.44 36.99
C ASP A 1215 -23.23 -15.71 35.48
N ALA A 1216 -21.98 -15.73 35.02
CA ALA A 1216 -21.66 -15.78 33.60
C ALA A 1216 -21.88 -17.18 32.97
N THR A 1217 -22.80 -17.29 32.01
CA THR A 1217 -23.01 -18.51 31.23
C THR A 1217 -21.87 -18.78 30.23
N PRO A 1218 -21.47 -20.04 30.01
CA PRO A 1218 -20.50 -20.39 28.96
C PRO A 1218 -21.00 -20.02 27.56
N ILE A 1219 -20.13 -19.40 26.75
CA ILE A 1219 -20.42 -18.98 25.36
C ILE A 1219 -19.86 -19.94 24.30
N VAL A 1220 -18.90 -20.78 24.67
CA VAL A 1220 -18.33 -21.83 23.81
C VAL A 1220 -18.14 -23.09 24.63
N THR A 1221 -18.60 -24.22 24.10
CA THR A 1221 -18.27 -25.59 24.59
C THR A 1221 -18.02 -26.47 23.36
N LYS A 1222 -16.78 -26.94 23.16
CA LYS A 1222 -16.40 -27.68 21.93
C LYS A 1222 -15.49 -28.87 22.26
N GLU A 1223 -15.84 -30.05 21.76
CA GLU A 1223 -15.04 -31.28 21.92
C GLU A 1223 -14.00 -31.40 20.79
N VAL A 1224 -12.74 -31.66 21.13
CA VAL A 1224 -11.62 -31.80 20.19
C VAL A 1224 -10.72 -32.96 20.60
N THR A 1225 -10.31 -33.77 19.62
CA THR A 1225 -9.24 -34.78 19.79
C THR A 1225 -7.88 -34.18 19.45
N LEU A 1226 -7.02 -34.10 20.44
CA LEU A 1226 -5.60 -33.74 20.33
C LEU A 1226 -4.76 -35.00 20.11
N THR A 1227 -3.69 -34.92 19.32
CA THR A 1227 -2.63 -35.93 19.24
C THR A 1227 -1.37 -35.34 19.83
N ILE A 1228 -1.06 -35.66 21.09
CA ILE A 1228 0.14 -35.20 21.78
C ILE A 1228 1.35 -35.97 21.25
N SER A 1229 2.33 -35.21 20.79
CA SER A 1229 3.65 -35.68 20.30
C SER A 1229 4.72 -35.60 21.38
#